data_AF-A0A0P6Z383-F1
#
_entry.id   AF-A0A0P6Z383-F1
#
_cell.length_a   1.000
_cell.length_b   1.000
_cell.length_c   1.000
_cell.angle_alpha   90.00
_cell.angle_beta   90.00
_cell.angle_gamma   90.00
#
_symmetry.space_group_name_H-M   'P 1'
#
loop_
_entity.id
_entity.type
_entity.pdbx_description
1 polymer ?
#
loop_
_entity_poly.entity_id
_entity_poly.type
_entity_poly.pdbx_seq_one_letter_code
_entity_poly.pdbx_strand_id
1 'polypeptide(L)'
;MAHMRQFDRVLALLVVGLCLWTLLLPMPALSNANAPAALLQASLTTLNQQAEQRQIAVEAAEVLDGERGDFERRGVQLAQLSPVQQAQARQALADDVNLLAQASLAAEQERQALQAYDAALMGQTRDLGALAEQLRSATWPIVEQLKLYPPPLGTRGDWLAPSSAYFQTRAITISTGTFDQATEAAIEVGRASYSQRQLRELDQTYRQVLDQYAQTLQQTSASQATQRPWWRWVLATSLALGLAGVLWWVLRKVLVADWLLLAAGLAFAAWFGLPWPLAALGLLALVGLIMLRPSLAACLPLLAIPLYYRARLVDNLSFPLNETLFGISSAGLSLHVVWRWFQGKRPQLTWLKARWHWPVVALGLGLVLAAGLSFSSSGLVERATALRELRRTIVEPALWALLALGLLATQRVKPQSMLWSYSIMAAWVAGDGLVRFALGEGVWATTGVPRLIGLLPSSTALGVYLGAGLAGSLALALSAESLQQRQAAWLLSIPLSCGVLLTFTRGAWLGVIGAVALVLVLQRRWRLLLGAGGVALVGLLGFGLIQPSLLARVLRLGEGTGSARQEIWASAWRAVQDQPILGFGLDQFAHLEPSSYGIPQIRFLTLAHPHNLLLDVWLQLGLLGLLVVLTMLGWQFWHWLRSSAALRYVALAMLADLVIHGMLDQTMLGGDMIYLWWSLLLISVWRPAATEES
;
A
#
# COMPACT_ATOMS: atom_id res chain seq x y z
N MET A 1 27.65 37.49 9.47
CA MET A 1 26.51 37.41 10.44
C MET A 1 25.15 37.77 9.84
N ALA A 2 24.98 38.89 9.13
CA ALA A 2 23.65 39.33 8.64
C ALA A 2 22.91 38.26 7.80
N HIS A 3 23.57 37.68 6.78
CA HIS A 3 22.98 36.61 5.95
C HIS A 3 22.56 35.36 6.75
N MET A 4 23.28 34.97 7.81
CA MET A 4 22.84 33.88 8.69
C MET A 4 21.54 34.23 9.43
N ARG A 5 21.41 35.46 9.95
CA ARG A 5 20.17 35.90 10.63
C ARG A 5 19.00 35.98 9.65
N GLN A 6 19.25 36.32 8.39
CA GLN A 6 18.21 36.35 7.35
C GLN A 6 17.79 34.94 6.95
N PHE A 7 18.74 34.02 6.75
CA PHE A 7 18.45 32.60 6.52
C PHE A 7 17.70 31.96 7.70
N ASP A 8 18.13 32.22 8.95
CA ASP A 8 17.46 31.73 10.16
C ASP A 8 15.98 32.16 10.22
N ARG A 9 15.68 33.41 9.83
CA ARG A 9 14.30 33.95 9.75
C ARG A 9 13.48 33.30 8.65
N VAL A 10 14.03 33.15 7.44
CA VAL A 10 13.32 32.51 6.32
C VAL A 10 13.05 31.03 6.62
N LEU A 11 14.03 30.30 7.17
CA LEU A 11 13.87 28.92 7.62
C LEU A 11 12.81 28.80 8.73
N ALA A 12 12.78 29.72 9.70
CA ALA A 12 11.75 29.74 10.74
C ALA A 12 10.35 29.94 10.16
N LEU A 13 10.17 30.96 9.32
CA LEU A 13 8.89 31.26 8.68
C LEU A 13 8.39 30.12 7.78
N LEU A 14 9.28 29.39 7.11
CA LEU A 14 8.90 28.26 6.25
C LEU A 14 8.55 27.00 7.04
N VAL A 15 9.30 26.66 8.08
CA VAL A 15 8.96 25.50 8.92
C VAL A 15 7.66 25.75 9.70
N VAL A 16 7.48 26.96 10.24
CA VAL A 16 6.21 27.40 10.83
C VAL A 16 5.11 27.39 9.77
N GLY A 17 5.34 27.93 8.58
CA GLY A 17 4.37 27.93 7.47
C GLY A 17 3.92 26.52 7.06
N LEU A 18 4.85 25.57 6.93
CA LEU A 18 4.54 24.17 6.60
C LEU A 18 3.74 23.47 7.71
N CYS A 19 4.00 23.78 8.99
CA CYS A 19 3.24 23.20 10.11
C CYS A 19 1.92 23.92 10.38
N LEU A 20 1.80 25.22 10.08
CA LEU A 20 0.52 25.94 10.10
C LEU A 20 -0.34 25.56 8.89
N TRP A 21 0.26 25.18 7.76
CA TRP A 21 -0.46 24.64 6.60
C TRP A 21 -1.21 23.35 6.96
N THR A 22 -0.66 22.49 7.84
CA THR A 22 -1.41 21.30 8.32
C THR A 22 -2.53 21.61 9.32
N LEU A 23 -2.67 22.86 9.79
CA LEU A 23 -3.76 23.32 10.65
C LEU A 23 -4.86 24.10 9.92
N LEU A 24 -4.45 25.10 9.12
CA LEU A 24 -5.30 26.24 8.74
C LEU A 24 -6.03 26.02 7.43
N LEU A 25 -5.34 25.39 6.49
CA LEU A 25 -6.05 24.69 5.45
C LEU A 25 -6.35 23.32 6.07
N PRO A 26 -7.52 22.70 5.81
CA PRO A 26 -7.39 21.31 5.41
C PRO A 26 -6.37 21.39 4.28
N MET A 27 -5.12 20.93 4.50
CA MET A 27 -4.29 20.41 3.41
C MET A 27 -5.32 19.72 2.54
N PRO A 28 -5.64 20.25 1.33
CA PRO A 28 -6.66 19.61 0.56
C PRO A 28 -6.15 18.18 0.54
N ALA A 29 -6.99 17.22 0.95
CA ALA A 29 -6.75 15.90 0.43
C ALA A 29 -6.53 16.17 -1.07
N LEU A 30 -5.53 15.57 -1.69
CA LEU A 30 -5.34 15.80 -3.12
C LEU A 30 -6.52 15.08 -3.75
N SER A 31 -7.58 15.85 -3.93
CA SER A 31 -8.95 15.43 -3.74
C SER A 31 -9.81 16.31 -4.60
N ASN A 32 -10.41 15.63 -5.55
CA ASN A 32 -11.80 15.28 -5.36
C ASN A 32 -12.17 15.19 -3.84
N ALA A 33 -12.40 16.31 -3.15
CA ALA A 33 -13.11 16.31 -1.85
C ALA A 33 -14.54 15.77 -2.03
N ASN A 34 -14.98 15.80 -3.30
CA ASN A 34 -16.12 15.11 -3.84
C ASN A 34 -15.83 13.65 -4.24
N ALA A 35 -14.62 13.09 -4.19
CA ALA A 35 -14.42 11.65 -4.42
C ALA A 35 -15.05 10.82 -3.33
N PRO A 36 -14.85 11.05 -2.02
CA PRO A 36 -15.49 10.20 -1.04
C PRO A 36 -17.01 10.40 -1.11
N ALA A 37 -17.50 11.65 -1.14
CA ALA A 37 -18.94 11.91 -1.22
C ALA A 37 -19.60 11.48 -2.55
N ALA A 38 -18.98 11.72 -3.70
CA ALA A 38 -19.54 11.40 -5.01
C ALA A 38 -19.17 9.99 -5.53
N LEU A 39 -18.09 9.33 -5.09
CA LEU A 39 -18.02 7.87 -5.22
C LEU A 39 -19.06 7.24 -4.31
N LEU A 40 -19.24 7.68 -3.07
CA LEU A 40 -20.30 7.16 -2.20
C LEU A 40 -21.68 7.33 -2.84
N GLN A 41 -21.96 8.52 -3.37
CA GLN A 41 -23.20 8.80 -4.07
C GLN A 41 -23.31 8.06 -5.41
N ALA A 42 -22.22 7.88 -6.17
CA ALA A 42 -22.22 7.03 -7.36
C ALA A 42 -22.43 5.56 -7.00
N SER A 43 -21.87 5.07 -5.89
CA SER A 43 -22.07 3.71 -5.37
C SER A 43 -23.53 3.50 -4.99
N LEU A 44 -24.11 4.44 -4.23
CA LEU A 44 -25.53 4.43 -3.87
C LEU A 44 -26.43 4.57 -5.10
N THR A 45 -26.07 5.40 -6.08
CA THR A 45 -26.81 5.53 -7.35
C THR A 45 -26.73 4.27 -8.20
N THR A 46 -25.56 3.66 -8.38
CA THR A 46 -25.40 2.39 -9.09
C THR A 46 -26.16 1.29 -8.39
N LEU A 47 -26.03 1.15 -7.06
CA LEU A 47 -26.82 0.20 -6.27
C LEU A 47 -28.32 0.44 -6.47
N ASN A 48 -28.81 1.67 -6.31
CA ASN A 48 -30.23 2.01 -6.50
C ASN A 48 -30.71 1.78 -7.94
N GLN A 49 -29.88 2.03 -8.96
CA GLN A 49 -30.20 1.75 -10.36
C GLN A 49 -30.34 0.24 -10.63
N GLN A 50 -29.56 -0.61 -9.96
CA GLN A 50 -29.73 -2.07 -10.07
C GLN A 50 -30.87 -2.62 -9.18
N ALA A 51 -31.58 -1.79 -8.42
CA ALA A 51 -32.64 -2.26 -7.51
C ALA A 51 -33.81 -2.94 -8.24
N GLU A 52 -34.12 -2.50 -9.46
CA GLU A 52 -35.17 -3.10 -10.29
C GLU A 52 -34.78 -4.51 -10.77
N GLN A 53 -33.54 -4.69 -11.24
CA GLN A 53 -32.99 -6.00 -11.59
C GLN A 53 -32.94 -6.94 -10.36
N ARG A 54 -32.56 -6.40 -9.19
CA ARG A 54 -32.59 -7.14 -7.92
C ARG A 54 -33.99 -7.63 -7.55
N GLN A 55 -35.03 -6.84 -7.83
CA GLN A 55 -36.40 -7.21 -7.48
C GLN A 55 -36.93 -8.30 -8.42
N ILE A 56 -36.71 -8.15 -9.73
CA ILE A 56 -37.02 -9.19 -10.74
C ILE A 56 -36.35 -10.53 -10.37
N ALA A 57 -35.08 -10.48 -9.93
CA ALA A 57 -34.36 -11.68 -9.49
C ALA A 57 -34.92 -12.33 -8.20
N VAL A 58 -35.56 -11.57 -7.29
CA VAL A 58 -36.24 -12.15 -6.11
C VAL A 58 -37.54 -12.81 -6.51
N GLU A 59 -38.40 -12.08 -7.21
CA GLU A 59 -39.75 -12.52 -7.58
C GLU A 59 -39.71 -13.76 -8.47
N ALA A 60 -38.77 -13.80 -9.44
CA ALA A 60 -38.57 -14.97 -10.28
C ALA A 60 -37.88 -16.14 -9.53
N ALA A 61 -37.15 -15.89 -8.45
CA ALA A 61 -36.52 -16.94 -7.65
C ALA A 61 -37.47 -17.62 -6.66
N GLU A 62 -38.66 -17.07 -6.36
CA GLU A 62 -39.71 -17.77 -5.61
C GLU A 62 -40.18 -19.05 -6.31
N VAL A 63 -39.99 -19.14 -7.64
CA VAL A 63 -40.25 -20.34 -8.44
C VAL A 63 -39.34 -21.51 -8.04
N LEU A 64 -38.16 -21.24 -7.46
CA LEU A 64 -37.21 -22.26 -6.99
C LEU A 64 -37.61 -22.92 -5.66
N ASP A 65 -38.61 -22.38 -4.96
CA ASP A 65 -39.01 -22.82 -3.61
C ASP A 65 -40.10 -23.90 -3.62
N GLY A 66 -40.06 -24.78 -2.61
CA GLY A 66 -41.05 -25.84 -2.40
C GLY A 66 -41.20 -26.82 -3.57
N GLU A 67 -42.40 -27.39 -3.73
CA GLU A 67 -42.70 -28.33 -4.82
C GLU A 67 -42.75 -27.66 -6.21
N ARG A 68 -42.86 -26.33 -6.28
CA ARG A 68 -42.80 -25.58 -7.56
C ARG A 68 -41.39 -25.64 -8.15
N GLY A 69 -40.36 -25.55 -7.31
CA GLY A 69 -38.95 -25.59 -7.74
C GLY A 69 -38.41 -26.97 -8.11
N ASP A 70 -39.20 -28.04 -7.99
CA ASP A 70 -38.80 -29.42 -8.32
C ASP A 70 -39.16 -29.76 -9.78
N PHE A 71 -38.45 -29.14 -10.73
CA PHE A 71 -38.68 -29.33 -12.17
C PHE A 71 -38.43 -30.78 -12.63
N GLU A 72 -37.56 -31.53 -11.96
CA GLU A 72 -37.31 -32.95 -12.26
C GLU A 72 -38.54 -33.79 -11.91
N ARG A 73 -39.09 -33.67 -10.68
CA ARG A 73 -40.33 -34.36 -10.29
C ARG A 73 -41.54 -33.89 -11.11
N ARG A 74 -41.67 -32.59 -11.36
CA ARG A 74 -42.76 -32.02 -12.19
C ARG A 74 -42.69 -32.52 -13.63
N GLY A 75 -41.48 -32.63 -14.19
CA GLY A 75 -41.22 -33.22 -15.51
C GLY A 75 -41.66 -34.69 -15.59
N VAL A 76 -41.22 -35.52 -14.63
CA VAL A 76 -41.62 -36.94 -14.56
C VAL A 76 -43.14 -37.09 -14.37
N GLN A 77 -43.78 -36.21 -13.61
CA GLN A 77 -45.24 -36.21 -13.43
C GLN A 77 -46.03 -35.93 -14.72
N LEU A 78 -45.45 -35.24 -15.72
CA LEU A 78 -46.13 -35.02 -17.01
C LEU A 78 -46.53 -36.36 -17.66
N ALA A 79 -45.76 -37.43 -17.48
CA ALA A 79 -46.03 -38.76 -18.04
C ALA A 79 -47.30 -39.42 -17.46
N GLN A 80 -47.77 -38.94 -16.31
CA GLN A 80 -48.85 -39.54 -15.52
C GLN A 80 -50.18 -38.79 -15.67
N LEU A 81 -50.18 -37.66 -16.39
CA LEU A 81 -51.34 -36.79 -16.60
C LEU A 81 -52.10 -37.13 -17.89
N SER A 82 -53.40 -36.85 -17.94
CA SER A 82 -54.18 -36.96 -19.18
C SER A 82 -53.75 -35.89 -20.22
N PRO A 83 -53.98 -36.08 -21.54
CA PRO A 83 -53.50 -35.15 -22.56
C PRO A 83 -53.92 -33.68 -22.37
N VAL A 84 -55.11 -33.44 -21.83
CA VAL A 84 -55.61 -32.08 -21.52
C VAL A 84 -54.87 -31.46 -20.33
N GLN A 85 -54.62 -32.26 -19.29
CA GLN A 85 -53.84 -31.84 -18.12
C GLN A 85 -52.36 -31.66 -18.47
N GLN A 86 -51.81 -32.47 -19.37
CA GLN A 86 -50.45 -32.33 -19.89
C GLN A 86 -50.26 -30.98 -20.59
N ALA A 87 -51.20 -30.53 -21.44
CA ALA A 87 -51.09 -29.23 -22.10
C ALA A 87 -51.03 -28.07 -21.10
N GLN A 88 -51.89 -28.08 -20.07
CA GLN A 88 -51.90 -27.07 -19.02
C GLN A 88 -50.63 -27.13 -18.14
N ALA A 89 -50.20 -28.33 -17.75
CA ALA A 89 -49.00 -28.52 -16.94
C ALA A 89 -47.72 -28.15 -17.68
N ARG A 90 -47.61 -28.44 -18.99
CA ARG A 90 -46.49 -28.03 -19.86
C ARG A 90 -46.43 -26.51 -20.02
N GLN A 91 -47.58 -25.84 -20.18
CA GLN A 91 -47.60 -24.38 -20.24
C GLN A 91 -47.13 -23.76 -18.92
N ALA A 92 -47.71 -24.17 -17.79
CA ALA A 92 -47.30 -23.67 -16.46
C ALA A 92 -45.82 -23.97 -16.14
N LEU A 93 -45.30 -25.11 -16.58
CA LEU A 93 -43.88 -25.44 -16.45
C LEU A 93 -43.00 -24.55 -17.34
N ALA A 94 -43.38 -24.32 -18.60
CA ALA A 94 -42.65 -23.42 -19.50
C ALA A 94 -42.65 -21.97 -18.99
N ASP A 95 -43.76 -21.49 -18.42
CA ASP A 95 -43.86 -20.17 -17.81
C ASP A 95 -42.93 -20.03 -16.59
N ASP A 96 -42.86 -21.05 -15.74
CA ASP A 96 -41.89 -21.12 -14.63
C ASP A 96 -40.43 -21.15 -15.12
N VAL A 97 -40.12 -21.85 -16.21
CA VAL A 97 -38.76 -21.84 -16.80
C VAL A 97 -38.43 -20.49 -17.47
N ASN A 98 -39.42 -19.80 -18.03
CA ASN A 98 -39.24 -18.43 -18.54
C ASN A 98 -38.94 -17.43 -17.40
N LEU A 99 -39.51 -17.62 -16.21
CA LEU A 99 -39.14 -16.83 -15.03
C LEU A 99 -37.67 -17.09 -14.62
N LEU A 100 -37.21 -18.35 -14.62
CA LEU A 100 -35.78 -18.65 -14.41
C LEU A 100 -34.87 -17.99 -15.45
N ALA A 101 -35.31 -17.89 -16.71
CA ALA A 101 -34.56 -17.18 -17.75
C ALA A 101 -34.46 -15.68 -17.47
N GLN A 102 -35.50 -15.06 -16.92
CA GLN A 102 -35.50 -13.65 -16.51
C GLN A 102 -34.61 -13.42 -15.29
N ALA A 103 -34.69 -14.27 -14.26
CA ALA A 103 -33.80 -14.24 -13.10
C ALA A 103 -32.32 -14.32 -13.51
N SER A 104 -31.98 -15.28 -14.38
CA SER A 104 -30.61 -15.46 -14.88
C SER A 104 -30.12 -14.27 -15.71
N LEU A 105 -31.00 -13.56 -16.43
CA LEU A 105 -30.63 -12.37 -17.19
C LEU A 105 -30.38 -11.17 -16.27
N ALA A 106 -31.27 -10.95 -15.30
CA ALA A 106 -31.14 -9.86 -14.33
C ALA A 106 -29.87 -10.00 -13.49
N ALA A 107 -29.57 -11.20 -12.98
CA ALA A 107 -28.36 -11.48 -12.22
C ALA A 107 -27.07 -11.25 -13.03
N GLU A 108 -27.05 -11.61 -14.32
CA GLU A 108 -25.90 -11.37 -15.21
C GLU A 108 -25.71 -9.88 -15.51
N GLN A 109 -26.80 -9.13 -15.74
CA GLN A 109 -26.75 -7.68 -15.97
C GLN A 109 -26.28 -6.92 -14.72
N GLU A 110 -26.79 -7.26 -13.54
CA GLU A 110 -26.34 -6.64 -12.28
C GLU A 110 -24.86 -6.96 -12.02
N ARG A 111 -24.44 -8.22 -12.24
CA ARG A 111 -23.03 -8.61 -12.13
C ARG A 111 -22.13 -7.82 -13.06
N GLN A 112 -22.51 -7.63 -14.32
CA GLN A 112 -21.73 -6.84 -15.29
C GLN A 112 -21.68 -5.35 -14.89
N ALA A 113 -22.78 -4.78 -14.42
CA ALA A 113 -22.83 -3.41 -13.92
C ALA A 113 -21.92 -3.21 -12.69
N LEU A 114 -21.93 -4.18 -11.76
CA LEU A 114 -21.10 -4.17 -10.57
C LEU A 114 -19.61 -4.42 -10.88
N GLN A 115 -19.28 -5.28 -11.84
CA GLN A 115 -17.90 -5.46 -12.34
C GLN A 115 -17.37 -4.20 -13.07
N ALA A 116 -18.21 -3.54 -13.86
CA ALA A 116 -17.86 -2.26 -14.48
C ALA A 116 -17.66 -1.15 -13.43
N TYR A 117 -18.49 -1.14 -12.37
CA TYR A 117 -18.30 -0.28 -11.21
C TYR A 117 -17.00 -0.61 -10.46
N ASP A 118 -16.66 -1.88 -10.21
CA ASP A 118 -15.38 -2.27 -9.60
C ASP A 118 -14.18 -1.83 -10.46
N ALA A 119 -14.23 -2.03 -11.77
CA ALA A 119 -13.18 -1.57 -12.68
C ALA A 119 -13.00 -0.03 -12.61
N ALA A 120 -14.09 0.74 -12.56
CA ALA A 120 -14.06 2.19 -12.39
C ALA A 120 -13.55 2.61 -11.00
N LEU A 121 -14.01 1.95 -9.94
CA LEU A 121 -13.61 2.16 -8.55
C LEU A 121 -12.14 1.83 -8.32
N MET A 122 -11.64 0.72 -8.85
CA MET A 122 -10.24 0.29 -8.74
C MET A 122 -9.31 1.12 -9.63
N GLY A 123 -9.80 1.62 -10.77
CA GLY A 123 -9.14 2.67 -11.54
C GLY A 123 -8.96 3.95 -10.71
N GLN A 124 -10.04 4.48 -10.14
CA GLN A 124 -10.00 5.72 -9.35
C GLN A 124 -9.25 5.57 -8.02
N THR A 125 -9.45 4.48 -7.27
CA THR A 125 -8.81 4.28 -5.95
C THR A 125 -7.31 4.03 -6.04
N ARG A 126 -6.78 3.57 -7.19
CA ARG A 126 -5.33 3.53 -7.42
C ARG A 126 -4.69 4.93 -7.38
N ASP A 127 -5.44 5.98 -7.72
CA ASP A 127 -4.97 7.38 -7.71
C ASP A 127 -5.35 8.17 -6.43
N LEU A 128 -6.18 7.63 -5.53
CA LEU A 128 -6.75 8.36 -4.37
C LEU A 128 -5.91 8.30 -3.06
N GLY A 129 -4.74 7.68 -3.07
CA GLY A 129 -3.78 7.71 -1.96
C GLY A 129 -4.35 7.25 -0.61
N ALA A 130 -4.24 8.07 0.45
CA ALA A 130 -4.77 7.72 1.77
C ALA A 130 -6.31 7.74 1.85
N LEU A 131 -6.97 8.45 0.94
CA LEU A 131 -8.42 8.33 0.80
C LEU A 131 -8.79 6.97 0.19
N ALA A 132 -7.91 6.32 -0.58
CA ALA A 132 -8.15 5.00 -1.12
C ALA A 132 -8.33 3.93 -0.03
N GLU A 133 -7.65 4.03 1.11
CA GLU A 133 -7.81 3.05 2.20
C GLU A 133 -9.09 3.27 3.00
N GLN A 134 -9.49 4.54 3.20
CA GLN A 134 -10.83 4.86 3.69
C GLN A 134 -11.91 4.41 2.70
N LEU A 135 -11.69 4.61 1.38
CA LEU A 135 -12.62 4.23 0.31
C LEU A 135 -12.59 2.75 -0.06
N ARG A 136 -11.57 1.99 0.36
CA ARG A 136 -11.46 0.52 0.32
C ARG A 136 -11.84 -0.17 1.62
N SER A 137 -12.05 0.55 2.72
CA SER A 137 -12.75 0.00 3.91
C SER A 137 -14.24 0.34 3.88
N ALA A 138 -14.57 1.54 3.37
CA ALA A 138 -15.70 1.71 2.47
C ALA A 138 -15.52 0.88 1.18
N THR A 139 -16.58 0.64 0.41
CA THR A 139 -16.68 -0.18 -0.83
C THR A 139 -16.20 -1.64 -0.77
N TRP A 140 -15.34 -2.00 0.18
CA TRP A 140 -14.79 -3.33 0.38
C TRP A 140 -15.81 -4.45 0.25
N PRO A 141 -16.95 -4.39 0.95
CA PRO A 141 -17.86 -5.53 0.97
C PRO A 141 -18.55 -5.70 -0.40
N ILE A 142 -18.60 -4.65 -1.21
CA ILE A 142 -19.08 -4.68 -2.60
C ILE A 142 -18.09 -5.48 -3.45
N VAL A 143 -16.81 -5.08 -3.43
CA VAL A 143 -15.77 -5.71 -4.25
C VAL A 143 -15.51 -7.15 -3.77
N GLU A 144 -15.53 -7.40 -2.45
CA GLU A 144 -15.16 -8.69 -1.87
C GLU A 144 -16.14 -9.76 -2.34
N GLN A 145 -17.44 -9.43 -2.30
CA GLN A 145 -18.47 -10.36 -2.76
C GLN A 145 -18.60 -10.42 -4.29
N LEU A 146 -18.22 -9.36 -5.02
CA LEU A 146 -18.09 -9.42 -6.48
C LEU A 146 -17.06 -10.44 -6.98
N LYS A 147 -16.00 -10.70 -6.20
CA LYS A 147 -15.03 -11.77 -6.50
C LYS A 147 -15.36 -13.10 -5.83
N LEU A 148 -16.33 -13.14 -4.92
CA LEU A 148 -16.93 -14.39 -4.43
C LEU A 148 -18.04 -14.92 -5.32
N TYR A 149 -18.58 -14.10 -6.22
CA TYR A 149 -19.39 -14.51 -7.37
C TYR A 149 -18.54 -15.43 -8.28
N PRO A 150 -18.66 -16.77 -8.21
CA PRO A 150 -17.86 -17.66 -9.03
C PRO A 150 -18.52 -17.76 -10.42
N PRO A 151 -17.84 -18.26 -11.47
CA PRO A 151 -18.58 -18.93 -12.54
C PRO A 151 -19.47 -20.01 -11.88
N PRO A 152 -20.78 -20.10 -12.18
CA PRO A 152 -21.75 -20.76 -11.31
C PRO A 152 -21.30 -22.12 -10.75
N LEU A 153 -21.31 -22.23 -9.41
CA LEU A 153 -21.03 -23.50 -8.73
C LEU A 153 -22.03 -24.55 -9.21
N GLY A 154 -21.49 -25.59 -9.83
CA GLY A 154 -22.22 -26.47 -10.74
C GLY A 154 -21.32 -27.13 -11.79
N THR A 155 -20.11 -26.63 -12.02
CA THR A 155 -19.09 -27.29 -12.84
C THR A 155 -18.55 -28.55 -12.15
N ARG A 156 -19.25 -29.67 -12.34
CA ARG A 156 -18.52 -30.88 -12.74
C ARG A 156 -17.95 -30.63 -14.14
N GLY A 157 -16.83 -31.25 -14.51
CA GLY A 157 -16.11 -30.98 -15.77
C GLY A 157 -16.90 -31.28 -17.06
N ASP A 158 -18.08 -31.86 -16.92
CA ASP A 158 -19.01 -32.31 -17.94
C ASP A 158 -20.22 -31.36 -18.19
N TRP A 159 -20.39 -30.26 -17.43
CA TRP A 159 -21.55 -29.34 -17.58
C TRP A 159 -21.17 -27.87 -17.74
N LEU A 160 -21.83 -27.19 -18.69
CA LEU A 160 -21.78 -25.74 -18.90
C LEU A 160 -22.75 -25.01 -17.97
N ALA A 161 -22.38 -23.81 -17.53
CA ALA A 161 -23.24 -22.98 -16.69
C ALA A 161 -24.50 -22.51 -17.46
N PRO A 162 -25.71 -22.65 -16.88
CA PRO A 162 -26.95 -22.31 -17.56
C PRO A 162 -27.17 -20.79 -17.59
N SER A 163 -27.27 -20.22 -18.80
CA SER A 163 -27.57 -18.80 -19.03
C SER A 163 -29.06 -18.56 -19.30
N SER A 164 -29.49 -17.29 -19.40
CA SER A 164 -30.86 -16.95 -19.81
C SER A 164 -31.29 -17.65 -21.11
N ALA A 165 -30.39 -17.73 -22.10
CA ALA A 165 -30.65 -18.42 -23.38
C ALA A 165 -30.83 -19.94 -23.22
N TYR A 166 -30.14 -20.57 -22.25
CA TYR A 166 -30.35 -21.99 -21.93
C TYR A 166 -31.78 -22.21 -21.43
N PHE A 167 -32.23 -21.42 -20.46
CA PHE A 167 -33.59 -21.53 -19.91
C PHE A 167 -34.67 -21.19 -20.96
N GLN A 168 -34.51 -20.14 -21.77
CA GLN A 168 -35.43 -19.83 -22.88
C GLN A 168 -35.57 -20.99 -23.87
N THR A 169 -34.45 -21.60 -24.27
CA THR A 169 -34.45 -22.76 -25.18
C THR A 169 -35.22 -23.93 -24.58
N ARG A 170 -35.06 -24.18 -23.27
CA ARG A 170 -35.77 -25.25 -22.55
C ARG A 170 -37.25 -24.93 -22.33
N ALA A 171 -37.63 -23.69 -22.05
CA ALA A 171 -39.04 -23.27 -21.97
C ALA A 171 -39.78 -23.49 -23.30
N ILE A 172 -39.16 -23.13 -24.44
CA ILE A 172 -39.68 -23.41 -25.78
C ILE A 172 -39.79 -24.93 -26.02
N THR A 173 -38.77 -25.70 -25.64
CA THR A 173 -38.79 -27.18 -25.77
C THR A 173 -39.92 -27.79 -24.94
N ILE A 174 -40.16 -27.30 -23.72
CA ILE A 174 -41.22 -27.75 -22.83
C ILE A 174 -42.61 -27.41 -23.40
N SER A 175 -42.80 -26.24 -24.02
CA SER A 175 -44.11 -25.85 -24.58
C SER A 175 -44.40 -26.48 -25.95
N THR A 176 -43.43 -26.56 -26.86
CA THR A 176 -43.66 -26.96 -28.27
C THR A 176 -43.09 -28.32 -28.68
N GLY A 177 -42.20 -28.93 -27.89
CA GLY A 177 -41.52 -30.19 -28.25
C GLY A 177 -42.41 -31.44 -28.14
N THR A 178 -41.85 -32.61 -28.48
CA THR A 178 -42.48 -33.90 -28.16
C THR A 178 -42.56 -34.13 -26.65
N PHE A 179 -43.34 -35.13 -26.23
CA PHE A 179 -43.48 -35.46 -24.81
C PHE A 179 -42.14 -35.79 -24.13
N ASP A 180 -41.31 -36.62 -24.78
CA ASP A 180 -40.01 -37.03 -24.26
C ASP A 180 -39.05 -35.83 -24.17
N GLN A 181 -39.03 -34.98 -25.20
CA GLN A 181 -38.23 -33.74 -25.22
C GLN A 181 -38.63 -32.75 -24.11
N ALA A 182 -39.93 -32.62 -23.83
CA ALA A 182 -40.41 -31.76 -22.74
C ALA A 182 -40.03 -32.32 -21.36
N THR A 183 -40.08 -33.65 -21.20
CA THR A 183 -39.69 -34.33 -19.96
C THR A 183 -38.18 -34.22 -19.72
N GLU A 184 -37.37 -34.47 -20.74
CA GLU A 184 -35.91 -34.32 -20.70
C GLU A 184 -35.49 -32.88 -20.40
N ALA A 185 -36.11 -31.90 -21.09
CA ALA A 185 -35.85 -30.48 -20.84
C ALA A 185 -36.22 -30.04 -19.41
N ALA A 186 -37.28 -30.61 -18.81
CA ALA A 186 -37.66 -30.33 -17.43
C ALA A 186 -36.66 -30.91 -16.41
N ILE A 187 -36.17 -32.14 -16.64
CA ILE A 187 -35.14 -32.79 -15.82
C ILE A 187 -33.83 -32.00 -15.87
N GLU A 188 -33.42 -31.57 -17.07
CA GLU A 188 -32.28 -30.69 -17.29
C GLU A 188 -32.40 -29.37 -16.50
N VAL A 189 -33.55 -28.70 -16.58
CA VAL A 189 -33.82 -27.47 -15.80
C VAL A 189 -33.81 -27.75 -14.30
N GLY A 190 -34.30 -28.90 -13.84
CA GLY A 190 -34.23 -29.31 -12.43
C GLY A 190 -32.80 -29.34 -11.91
N ARG A 191 -31.89 -29.96 -12.67
CA ARG A 191 -30.45 -30.00 -12.32
C ARG A 191 -29.80 -28.62 -12.38
N ALA A 192 -30.13 -27.82 -13.41
CA ALA A 192 -29.68 -26.44 -13.53
C ALA A 192 -30.19 -25.53 -12.40
N SER A 193 -31.39 -25.79 -11.85
CA SER A 193 -32.01 -24.97 -10.81
C SER A 193 -31.23 -24.99 -9.47
N TYR A 194 -30.45 -26.05 -9.20
CA TYR A 194 -29.64 -26.14 -7.98
C TYR A 194 -28.53 -25.08 -7.94
N SER A 195 -27.85 -24.83 -9.06
CA SER A 195 -26.84 -23.76 -9.12
C SER A 195 -27.46 -22.37 -8.99
N GLN A 196 -28.68 -22.18 -9.50
CA GLN A 196 -29.45 -20.94 -9.31
C GLN A 196 -29.85 -20.71 -7.85
N ARG A 197 -30.16 -21.76 -7.07
CA ARG A 197 -30.40 -21.62 -5.62
C ARG A 197 -29.14 -21.19 -4.85
N GLN A 198 -27.97 -21.76 -5.17
CA GLN A 198 -26.71 -21.32 -4.56
C GLN A 198 -26.36 -19.86 -4.93
N LEU A 199 -26.58 -19.46 -6.19
CA LEU A 199 -26.43 -18.07 -6.61
C LEU A 199 -27.39 -17.14 -5.85
N ARG A 200 -28.64 -17.56 -5.60
CA ARG A 200 -29.62 -16.79 -4.80
C ARG A 200 -29.21 -16.64 -3.34
N GLU A 201 -28.67 -17.69 -2.70
CA GLU A 201 -28.19 -17.62 -1.30
C GLU A 201 -26.97 -16.69 -1.16
N LEU A 202 -26.04 -16.75 -2.12
CA LEU A 202 -24.93 -15.80 -2.24
C LEU A 202 -25.45 -14.38 -2.44
N ASP A 203 -26.42 -14.17 -3.33
CA ASP A 203 -26.99 -12.86 -3.63
C ASP A 203 -27.81 -12.28 -2.45
N GLN A 204 -28.52 -13.10 -1.67
CA GLN A 204 -29.17 -12.67 -0.43
C GLN A 204 -28.16 -12.26 0.65
N THR A 205 -27.08 -13.02 0.79
CA THR A 205 -25.97 -12.69 1.72
C THR A 205 -25.28 -11.39 1.29
N TYR A 206 -25.11 -11.20 -0.02
CA TYR A 206 -24.58 -9.99 -0.63
C TYR A 206 -25.44 -8.76 -0.35
N ARG A 207 -26.75 -8.84 -0.60
CA ARG A 207 -27.72 -7.77 -0.30
C ARG A 207 -27.66 -7.31 1.16
N GLN A 208 -27.69 -8.25 2.11
CA GLN A 208 -27.62 -7.90 3.55
C GLN A 208 -26.33 -7.14 3.91
N VAL A 209 -25.20 -7.56 3.34
CA VAL A 209 -23.91 -6.91 3.58
C VAL A 209 -23.85 -5.53 2.91
N LEU A 210 -24.38 -5.37 1.69
CA LEU A 210 -24.53 -4.07 1.03
C LEU A 210 -25.38 -3.09 1.84
N ASP A 211 -26.51 -3.54 2.40
CA ASP A 211 -27.42 -2.69 3.17
C ASP A 211 -26.82 -2.26 4.52
N GLN A 212 -26.23 -3.20 5.27
CA GLN A 212 -25.48 -2.89 6.50
C GLN A 212 -24.34 -1.90 6.23
N TYR A 213 -23.68 -2.08 5.10
CA TYR A 213 -22.59 -1.23 4.65
C TYR A 213 -23.08 0.19 4.27
N ALA A 214 -24.18 0.31 3.52
CA ALA A 214 -24.82 1.60 3.20
C ALA A 214 -25.32 2.35 4.45
N GLN A 215 -25.87 1.64 5.44
CA GLN A 215 -26.26 2.22 6.73
C GLN A 215 -25.04 2.74 7.52
N THR A 216 -23.95 1.96 7.59
CA THR A 216 -22.70 2.35 8.28
C THR A 216 -22.09 3.62 7.68
N LEU A 217 -22.15 3.74 6.36
CA LEU A 217 -21.74 4.92 5.61
C LEU A 217 -22.56 6.17 5.95
N GLN A 218 -23.89 6.06 5.94
CA GLN A 218 -24.79 7.17 6.27
C GLN A 218 -24.55 7.66 7.71
N GLN A 219 -24.37 6.74 8.66
CA GLN A 219 -24.02 7.05 10.05
C GLN A 219 -22.65 7.75 10.16
N THR A 220 -21.64 7.29 9.40
CA THR A 220 -20.30 7.89 9.42
C THR A 220 -20.33 9.32 8.86
N SER A 221 -21.04 9.54 7.75
CA SER A 221 -21.25 10.88 7.17
C SER A 221 -21.92 11.84 8.16
N ALA A 222 -23.01 11.40 8.80
CA ALA A 222 -23.69 12.17 9.85
C ALA A 222 -22.78 12.47 11.05
N SER A 223 -21.90 11.56 11.44
CA SER A 223 -20.97 11.79 12.56
C SER A 223 -19.88 12.84 12.26
N GLN A 224 -19.40 12.91 11.01
CA GLN A 224 -18.39 13.89 10.59
C GLN A 224 -18.94 15.33 10.52
N ALA A 225 -20.26 15.50 10.43
CA ALA A 225 -20.92 16.81 10.48
C ALA A 225 -20.95 17.44 11.88
N THR A 226 -20.53 16.71 12.94
CA THR A 226 -20.48 17.26 14.30
C THR A 226 -19.33 18.26 14.47
N GLN A 227 -19.61 19.42 15.07
CA GLN A 227 -18.57 20.45 15.28
C GLN A 227 -17.46 19.90 16.19
N ARG A 228 -16.20 19.98 15.72
CA ARG A 228 -15.03 19.55 16.49
C ARG A 228 -14.90 20.39 17.76
N PRO A 229 -14.77 19.80 18.96
CA PRO A 229 -14.68 20.56 20.20
C PRO A 229 -13.39 21.40 20.23
N TRP A 230 -13.48 22.63 20.74
CA TRP A 230 -12.42 23.65 20.69
C TRP A 230 -11.06 23.18 21.23
N TRP A 231 -11.04 22.30 22.23
CA TRP A 231 -9.81 21.78 22.83
C TRP A 231 -8.96 20.97 21.82
N ARG A 232 -9.57 20.34 20.81
CA ARG A 232 -8.84 19.64 19.75
C ARG A 232 -8.06 20.60 18.87
N TRP A 233 -8.63 21.76 18.56
CA TRP A 233 -7.93 22.82 17.83
C TRP A 233 -6.76 23.38 18.62
N VAL A 234 -6.94 23.62 19.92
CA VAL A 234 -5.86 24.06 20.81
C VAL A 234 -4.74 23.03 20.87
N LEU A 235 -5.06 21.75 21.08
CA LEU A 235 -4.08 20.65 21.10
C LEU A 235 -3.33 20.53 19.76
N ALA A 236 -4.05 20.51 18.64
CA ALA A 236 -3.47 20.42 17.30
C ALA A 236 -2.53 21.61 17.02
N THR A 237 -2.95 22.84 17.35
CA THR A 237 -2.14 24.05 17.18
C THR A 237 -0.89 24.02 18.05
N SER A 238 -1.00 23.61 19.31
CA SER A 238 0.15 23.44 20.21
C SER A 238 1.14 22.39 19.69
N LEU A 239 0.65 21.25 19.19
CA LEU A 239 1.48 20.22 18.58
C LEU A 239 2.20 20.77 17.34
N ALA A 240 1.48 21.37 16.40
CA ALA A 240 2.05 21.91 15.15
C ALA A 240 3.14 22.97 15.41
N LEU A 241 2.92 23.89 16.36
CA LEU A 241 3.92 24.90 16.73
C LEU A 241 5.14 24.28 17.42
N GLY A 242 4.94 23.31 18.32
CA GLY A 242 6.03 22.59 18.97
C GLY A 242 6.88 21.78 17.98
N LEU A 243 6.22 21.06 17.06
CA LEU A 243 6.84 20.29 15.99
C LEU A 243 7.60 21.21 15.02
N ALA A 244 7.05 22.37 14.68
CA ALA A 244 7.75 23.39 13.89
C ALA A 244 9.03 23.86 14.57
N GLY A 245 8.97 24.14 15.88
CA GLY A 245 10.15 24.52 16.67
C GLY A 245 11.23 23.44 16.69
N VAL A 246 10.83 22.17 16.86
CA VAL A 246 11.73 21.01 16.81
C VAL A 246 12.39 20.85 15.44
N LEU A 247 11.59 20.81 14.37
CA LEU A 247 12.10 20.63 13.01
C LEU A 247 13.00 21.81 12.60
N TRP A 248 12.63 23.05 12.94
CA TRP A 248 13.46 24.22 12.70
C TRP A 248 14.81 24.12 13.41
N TRP A 249 14.82 23.72 14.69
CA TRP A 249 16.06 23.55 15.45
C TRP A 249 16.95 22.47 14.83
N VAL A 250 16.38 21.32 14.45
CA VAL A 250 17.13 20.22 13.81
C VAL A 250 17.67 20.65 12.45
N LEU A 251 16.83 21.23 11.59
CA LEU A 251 17.24 21.75 10.28
C LEU A 251 18.36 22.79 10.41
N ARG A 252 18.28 23.71 11.38
CA ARG A 252 19.32 24.71 11.64
C ARG A 252 20.66 24.11 12.11
N LYS A 253 20.63 22.96 12.80
CA LYS A 253 21.83 22.25 13.28
C LYS A 253 22.44 21.29 12.25
N VAL A 254 21.60 20.67 11.42
CA VAL A 254 22.00 19.65 10.44
C VAL A 254 22.29 20.29 9.06
N LEU A 255 21.51 21.29 8.66
CA LEU A 255 21.65 22.01 7.39
C LEU A 255 22.34 23.36 7.63
N VAL A 256 23.69 23.35 7.63
CA VAL A 256 24.52 24.53 7.86
C VAL A 256 24.26 25.60 6.79
N ALA A 257 23.49 26.64 7.13
CA ALA A 257 23.24 27.85 6.32
C ALA A 257 22.86 27.59 4.85
N ASP A 258 22.13 26.51 4.61
CA ASP A 258 22.07 25.89 3.29
C ASP A 258 20.80 26.23 2.49
N TRP A 259 20.79 27.44 1.92
CA TRP A 259 19.64 28.00 1.21
C TRP A 259 19.18 27.17 0.00
N LEU A 260 20.06 26.38 -0.62
CA LEU A 260 19.71 25.54 -1.77
C LEU A 260 18.79 24.36 -1.39
N LEU A 261 18.90 23.83 -0.16
CA LEU A 261 18.00 22.78 0.33
C LEU A 261 16.61 23.35 0.64
N LEU A 262 16.59 24.55 1.22
CA LEU A 262 15.37 25.30 1.51
C LEU A 262 14.63 25.72 0.23
N ALA A 263 15.39 26.18 -0.78
CA ALA A 263 14.85 26.44 -2.12
C ALA A 263 14.33 25.17 -2.80
N ALA A 264 15.00 24.02 -2.61
CA ALA A 264 14.53 22.74 -3.17
C ALA A 264 13.24 22.26 -2.51
N GLY A 265 13.13 22.37 -1.18
CA GLY A 265 11.88 22.09 -0.46
C GLY A 265 10.72 22.99 -0.92
N LEU A 266 10.99 24.29 -1.14
CA LEU A 266 10.02 25.23 -1.71
C LEU A 266 9.62 24.89 -3.14
N ALA A 267 10.57 24.58 -4.01
CA ALA A 267 10.31 24.21 -5.40
C ALA A 267 9.52 22.89 -5.51
N PHE A 268 9.79 21.94 -4.61
CA PHE A 268 9.04 20.69 -4.47
C PHE A 268 7.61 20.92 -3.97
N ALA A 269 7.44 21.75 -2.93
CA ALA A 269 6.12 22.17 -2.45
C ALA A 269 5.32 22.94 -3.52
N ALA A 270 5.98 23.76 -4.34
CA ALA A 270 5.36 24.47 -5.45
C ALA A 270 4.91 23.52 -6.57
N TRP A 271 5.73 22.53 -6.94
CA TRP A 271 5.36 21.50 -7.93
C TRP A 271 4.14 20.69 -7.49
N PHE A 272 4.05 20.31 -6.21
CA PHE A 272 2.90 19.54 -5.71
C PHE A 272 1.67 20.39 -5.36
N GLY A 273 1.85 21.59 -4.82
CA GLY A 273 0.77 22.41 -4.26
C GLY A 273 0.14 23.43 -5.23
N LEU A 274 0.84 23.88 -6.28
CA LEU A 274 0.27 24.86 -7.22
C LEU A 274 -0.60 24.20 -8.29
N PRO A 275 -1.62 24.88 -8.83
CA PRO A 275 -2.36 24.39 -10.00
C PRO A 275 -1.46 24.33 -11.25
N TRP A 276 -1.85 23.52 -12.23
CA TRP A 276 -1.28 23.59 -13.57
C TRP A 276 -1.78 24.88 -14.26
N PRO A 277 -0.96 25.64 -15.02
CA PRO A 277 0.45 25.40 -15.36
C PRO A 277 1.48 25.94 -14.35
N LEU A 278 1.09 26.69 -13.31
CA LEU A 278 2.02 27.32 -12.36
C LEU A 278 2.98 26.34 -11.68
N ALA A 279 2.54 25.09 -11.44
CA ALA A 279 3.39 24.01 -10.93
C ALA A 279 4.68 23.80 -11.75
N ALA A 280 4.67 24.04 -13.06
CA ALA A 280 5.86 23.92 -13.92
C ALA A 280 7.03 24.77 -13.43
N LEU A 281 6.78 25.92 -12.78
CA LEU A 281 7.81 26.76 -12.18
C LEU A 281 8.55 26.02 -11.05
N GLY A 282 7.84 25.23 -10.23
CA GLY A 282 8.43 24.38 -9.20
C GLY A 282 9.29 23.26 -9.79
N LEU A 283 8.81 22.61 -10.85
CA LEU A 283 9.57 21.56 -11.57
C LEU A 283 10.86 22.13 -12.20
N LEU A 284 10.76 23.25 -12.91
CA LEU A 284 11.93 23.91 -13.53
C LEU A 284 12.91 24.42 -12.47
N ALA A 285 12.42 24.96 -11.35
CA ALA A 285 13.26 25.34 -10.21
C ALA A 285 13.99 24.13 -9.60
N LEU A 286 13.33 22.98 -9.45
CA LEU A 286 13.99 21.74 -8.99
C LEU A 286 15.10 21.29 -9.95
N VAL A 287 14.85 21.28 -11.26
CA VAL A 287 15.86 20.95 -12.28
C VAL A 287 17.07 21.89 -12.17
N GLY A 288 16.85 23.21 -12.06
CA GLY A 288 17.90 24.20 -11.87
C GLY A 288 18.66 24.04 -10.55
N LEU A 289 17.97 23.72 -9.46
CA LEU A 289 18.60 23.49 -8.15
C LEU A 289 19.44 22.21 -8.13
N ILE A 290 19.01 21.14 -8.79
CA ILE A 290 19.82 19.91 -8.96
C ILE A 290 21.03 20.18 -9.87
N MET A 291 20.87 21.00 -10.93
CA MET A 291 21.98 21.45 -11.77
C MET A 291 23.03 22.21 -10.95
N LEU A 292 22.61 23.16 -10.12
CA LEU A 292 23.52 23.89 -9.21
C LEU A 292 24.10 22.97 -8.14
N ARG A 293 23.32 21.98 -7.67
CA ARG A 293 23.69 21.09 -6.58
C ARG A 293 23.25 19.63 -6.82
N PRO A 294 24.12 18.82 -7.43
CA PRO A 294 23.86 17.41 -7.71
C PRO A 294 23.44 16.54 -6.51
N SER A 295 23.83 16.90 -5.28
CA SER A 295 23.49 16.11 -4.08
C SER A 295 21.98 15.98 -3.87
N LEU A 296 21.18 16.93 -4.37
CA LEU A 296 19.73 16.90 -4.28
C LEU A 296 19.14 15.67 -4.99
N ALA A 297 19.72 15.19 -6.09
CA ALA A 297 19.23 14.02 -6.81
C ALA A 297 19.34 12.70 -6.00
N ALA A 298 20.26 12.62 -5.05
CA ALA A 298 20.36 11.48 -4.11
C ALA A 298 19.52 11.66 -2.83
N CYS A 299 19.13 12.89 -2.48
CA CYS A 299 18.35 13.17 -1.26
C CYS A 299 16.85 13.27 -1.52
N LEU A 300 16.45 13.82 -2.68
CA LEU A 300 15.06 14.17 -2.97
C LEU A 300 14.12 12.95 -3.04
N PRO A 301 14.49 11.80 -3.65
CA PRO A 301 13.65 10.60 -3.58
C PRO A 301 13.38 10.12 -2.15
N LEU A 302 14.37 10.18 -1.24
CA LEU A 302 14.19 9.79 0.16
C LEU A 302 13.29 10.75 0.96
N LEU A 303 13.31 12.03 0.62
CA LEU A 303 12.33 13.01 1.12
C LEU A 303 10.93 12.77 0.55
N ALA A 304 10.84 12.21 -0.64
CA ALA A 304 9.59 12.15 -1.37
C ALA A 304 8.77 10.87 -1.11
N ILE A 305 9.39 9.79 -0.61
CA ILE A 305 8.76 8.51 -0.22
C ILE A 305 7.31 8.62 0.33
N PRO A 306 6.97 9.52 1.28
CA PRO A 306 5.61 9.61 1.85
C PRO A 306 4.53 10.02 0.85
N LEU A 307 4.92 10.61 -0.28
CA LEU A 307 4.05 11.13 -1.32
C LEU A 307 3.93 10.17 -2.51
N TYR A 308 4.54 8.97 -2.47
CA TYR A 308 4.52 8.00 -3.56
C TYR A 308 3.11 7.76 -4.13
N TYR A 309 2.15 7.54 -3.23
CA TYR A 309 0.73 7.32 -3.50
C TYR A 309 -0.04 8.60 -3.91
N ARG A 310 0.66 9.63 -4.42
CA ARG A 310 0.12 10.94 -4.81
C ARG A 310 0.78 11.35 -6.13
N ALA A 311 0.40 10.68 -7.21
CA ALA A 311 0.78 11.08 -8.55
C ALA A 311 0.32 12.52 -8.84
N ARG A 312 1.12 13.27 -9.60
CA ARG A 312 0.73 14.60 -10.07
C ARG A 312 -0.13 14.44 -11.32
N LEU A 313 -1.35 14.96 -11.28
CA LEU A 313 -2.19 15.05 -12.47
C LEU A 313 -1.86 16.31 -13.28
N VAL A 314 -1.79 16.16 -14.60
CA VAL A 314 -1.74 17.23 -15.59
C VAL A 314 -2.76 16.88 -16.67
N ASP A 315 -3.90 17.55 -16.63
CA ASP A 315 -5.09 17.22 -17.40
C ASP A 315 -5.45 15.72 -17.24
N ASN A 316 -5.46 14.93 -18.32
CA ASN A 316 -5.77 13.49 -18.29
C ASN A 316 -4.53 12.59 -18.04
N LEU A 317 -3.34 13.17 -17.80
CA LEU A 317 -2.10 12.42 -17.60
C LEU A 317 -1.72 12.35 -16.12
N SER A 318 -1.49 11.13 -15.64
CA SER A 318 -0.95 10.86 -14.30
C SER A 318 0.58 10.74 -14.37
N PHE A 319 1.27 11.57 -13.59
CA PHE A 319 2.73 11.57 -13.43
C PHE A 319 3.10 11.05 -12.03
N PRO A 320 3.46 9.76 -11.91
CA PRO A 320 3.94 9.18 -10.65
C PRO A 320 5.15 9.93 -10.10
N LEU A 321 5.27 9.92 -8.78
CA LEU A 321 6.31 10.67 -8.08
C LEU A 321 7.71 10.16 -8.41
N ASN A 322 7.91 8.84 -8.39
CA ASN A 322 9.17 8.18 -8.74
C ASN A 322 9.62 8.55 -10.18
N GLU A 323 8.73 8.44 -11.15
CA GLU A 323 8.97 8.79 -12.56
C GLU A 323 9.34 10.28 -12.71
N THR A 324 8.58 11.15 -12.04
CA THR A 324 8.80 12.60 -12.03
C THR A 324 10.16 12.95 -11.43
N LEU A 325 10.50 12.36 -10.28
CA LEU A 325 11.77 12.60 -9.58
C LEU A 325 12.97 12.05 -10.33
N PHE A 326 12.84 10.89 -10.96
CA PHE A 326 13.87 10.34 -11.83
C PHE A 326 14.10 11.25 -13.04
N GLY A 327 13.03 11.76 -13.67
CA GLY A 327 13.10 12.72 -14.76
C GLY A 327 13.78 14.04 -14.36
N ILE A 328 13.31 14.69 -13.29
CA ILE A 328 13.87 15.95 -12.77
C ILE A 328 15.34 15.77 -12.36
N SER A 329 15.67 14.65 -11.68
CA SER A 329 17.05 14.33 -11.28
C SER A 329 17.96 14.14 -12.48
N SER A 330 17.52 13.36 -13.47
CA SER A 330 18.27 13.09 -14.70
C SER A 330 18.47 14.35 -15.53
N ALA A 331 17.44 15.19 -15.67
CA ALA A 331 17.54 16.48 -16.36
C ALA A 331 18.52 17.43 -15.66
N GLY A 332 18.37 17.63 -14.34
CA GLY A 332 19.24 18.51 -13.57
C GLY A 332 20.71 18.06 -13.58
N LEU A 333 20.97 16.76 -13.47
CA LEU A 333 22.33 16.21 -13.56
C LEU A 333 22.91 16.30 -14.98
N SER A 334 22.09 16.09 -16.01
CA SER A 334 22.53 16.26 -17.41
C SER A 334 22.94 17.70 -17.67
N LEU A 335 22.14 18.67 -17.22
CA LEU A 335 22.50 20.09 -17.25
C LEU A 335 23.75 20.39 -16.42
N HIS A 336 23.95 19.75 -15.25
CA HIS A 336 25.20 19.89 -14.49
C HIS A 336 26.42 19.43 -15.30
N VAL A 337 26.32 18.29 -15.98
CA VAL A 337 27.43 17.75 -16.80
C VAL A 337 27.71 18.63 -18.01
N VAL A 338 26.68 19.08 -18.73
CA VAL A 338 26.81 20.01 -19.87
C VAL A 338 27.42 21.35 -19.43
N TRP A 339 26.93 21.93 -18.34
CA TRP A 339 27.47 23.17 -17.76
C TRP A 339 28.94 23.02 -17.33
N ARG A 340 29.30 21.91 -16.68
CA ARG A 340 30.68 21.58 -16.31
C ARG A 340 31.57 21.44 -17.54
N TRP A 341 31.10 20.78 -18.61
CA TRP A 341 31.80 20.66 -19.88
C TRP A 341 32.10 22.03 -20.48
N PHE A 342 31.12 22.94 -20.56
CA PHE A 342 31.35 24.31 -21.03
C PHE A 342 32.35 25.10 -20.18
N GLN A 343 32.50 24.79 -18.88
CA GLN A 343 33.59 25.31 -18.04
C GLN A 343 34.95 24.59 -18.22
N GLY A 344 35.13 23.78 -19.27
CA GLY A 344 36.33 22.96 -19.51
C GLY A 344 36.47 21.73 -18.57
N LYS A 345 35.54 21.53 -17.63
CA LYS A 345 35.62 20.50 -16.59
C LYS A 345 34.96 19.21 -17.08
N ARG A 346 35.76 18.33 -17.68
CA ARG A 346 35.30 17.01 -18.14
C ARG A 346 34.87 16.09 -16.98
N PRO A 347 33.87 15.21 -17.19
CA PRO A 347 33.49 14.23 -16.18
C PRO A 347 34.64 13.24 -15.96
N GLN A 348 35.12 13.14 -14.72
CA GLN A 348 36.10 12.13 -14.34
C GLN A 348 35.38 10.76 -14.24
N LEU A 349 35.77 9.81 -15.07
CA LEU A 349 35.25 8.42 -15.07
C LEU A 349 36.13 7.46 -14.26
N THR A 350 37.17 7.96 -13.59
CA THR A 350 38.11 7.16 -12.77
C THR A 350 37.41 6.36 -11.68
N TRP A 351 36.32 6.88 -11.11
CA TRP A 351 35.52 6.17 -10.11
C TRP A 351 34.96 4.83 -10.61
N LEU A 352 34.65 4.67 -11.90
CA LEU A 352 34.18 3.38 -12.47
C LEU A 352 35.22 2.25 -12.32
N LYS A 353 36.51 2.58 -12.15
CA LYS A 353 37.57 1.60 -11.91
C LYS A 353 37.58 1.02 -10.48
N ALA A 354 36.91 1.66 -9.53
CA ALA A 354 36.96 1.24 -8.13
C ALA A 354 36.17 -0.08 -7.90
N ARG A 355 36.86 -1.11 -7.40
CA ARG A 355 36.33 -2.48 -7.32
C ARG A 355 35.08 -2.64 -6.45
N TRP A 356 34.85 -1.75 -5.48
CA TRP A 356 33.73 -1.85 -4.54
C TRP A 356 32.37 -1.50 -5.13
N HIS A 357 32.33 -0.84 -6.30
CA HIS A 357 31.08 -0.55 -7.02
C HIS A 357 30.44 -1.80 -7.63
N TRP A 358 31.26 -2.70 -8.18
CA TRP A 358 30.79 -3.80 -9.02
C TRP A 358 29.81 -4.77 -8.37
N PRO A 359 29.91 -5.14 -7.08
CA PRO A 359 28.92 -6.04 -6.50
C PRO A 359 27.59 -5.33 -6.19
N VAL A 360 27.56 -4.00 -6.02
CA VAL A 360 26.29 -3.24 -6.00
C VAL A 360 25.62 -3.30 -7.37
N VAL A 361 26.40 -3.08 -8.44
CA VAL A 361 25.92 -3.18 -9.83
C VAL A 361 25.44 -4.61 -10.11
N ALA A 362 26.16 -5.63 -9.67
CA ALA A 362 25.80 -7.04 -9.85
C ALA A 362 24.51 -7.42 -9.12
N LEU A 363 24.28 -6.92 -7.89
CA LEU A 363 23.01 -7.10 -7.19
C LEU A 363 21.86 -6.42 -7.94
N GLY A 364 22.07 -5.21 -8.48
CA GLY A 364 21.07 -4.51 -9.28
C GLY A 364 20.71 -5.24 -10.58
N LEU A 365 21.74 -5.68 -11.33
CA LEU A 365 21.56 -6.52 -12.51
C LEU A 365 20.91 -7.87 -12.15
N GLY A 366 21.20 -8.43 -10.98
CA GLY A 366 20.57 -9.64 -10.47
C GLY A 366 19.08 -9.48 -10.20
N LEU A 367 18.66 -8.36 -9.61
CA LEU A 367 17.23 -8.03 -9.42
C LEU A 367 16.52 -7.78 -10.76
N VAL A 368 17.15 -7.03 -11.67
CA VAL A 368 16.61 -6.80 -13.03
C VAL A 368 16.48 -8.12 -13.81
N LEU A 369 17.47 -9.02 -13.71
CA LEU A 369 17.44 -10.33 -14.33
C LEU A 369 16.36 -11.24 -13.72
N ALA A 370 16.25 -11.29 -12.39
CA ALA A 370 15.20 -12.06 -11.71
C ALA A 370 13.80 -11.58 -12.11
N ALA A 371 13.60 -10.26 -12.10
CA ALA A 371 12.35 -9.65 -12.56
C ALA A 371 12.07 -9.96 -14.04
N GLY A 372 13.07 -9.83 -14.92
CA GLY A 372 12.94 -10.18 -16.34
C GLY A 372 12.61 -11.66 -16.58
N LEU A 373 13.24 -12.58 -15.84
CA LEU A 373 12.96 -14.02 -15.94
C LEU A 373 11.55 -14.37 -15.42
N SER A 374 11.03 -13.63 -14.42
CA SER A 374 9.67 -13.82 -13.91
C SER A 374 8.58 -13.60 -14.98
N PHE A 375 8.86 -12.83 -16.05
CA PHE A 375 7.93 -12.69 -17.19
C PHE A 375 7.71 -14.00 -17.97
N SER A 376 8.61 -14.96 -17.83
CA SER A 376 8.50 -16.29 -18.43
C SER A 376 7.78 -17.29 -17.52
N SER A 377 7.26 -16.85 -16.37
CA SER A 377 6.46 -17.71 -15.49
C SER A 377 5.14 -18.12 -16.15
N SER A 378 4.77 -19.40 -15.99
CA SER A 378 3.43 -19.91 -16.30
C SER A 378 2.35 -19.36 -15.38
N GLY A 379 2.72 -18.83 -14.20
CA GLY A 379 1.81 -18.20 -13.25
C GLY A 379 1.51 -16.72 -13.52
N LEU A 380 2.07 -16.13 -14.58
CA LEU A 380 1.91 -14.71 -14.88
C LEU A 380 0.53 -14.39 -15.45
N VAL A 381 -0.36 -13.83 -14.62
CA VAL A 381 -1.75 -13.50 -14.99
C VAL A 381 -1.84 -12.16 -15.73
N GLU A 382 -1.37 -11.07 -15.13
CA GLU A 382 -1.51 -9.70 -15.67
C GLU A 382 -0.17 -9.08 -16.08
N ARG A 383 0.25 -9.40 -17.31
CA ARG A 383 1.52 -8.90 -17.92
C ARG A 383 1.67 -7.38 -17.89
N ALA A 384 0.58 -6.62 -17.99
CA ALA A 384 0.61 -5.16 -18.00
C ALA A 384 1.00 -4.58 -16.62
N THR A 385 0.43 -5.12 -15.55
CA THR A 385 0.81 -4.77 -14.18
C THR A 385 2.25 -5.20 -13.88
N ALA A 386 2.66 -6.42 -14.25
CA ALA A 386 4.05 -6.84 -14.09
C ALA A 386 5.05 -5.91 -14.83
N LEU A 387 4.74 -5.45 -16.04
CA LEU A 387 5.60 -4.53 -16.82
C LEU A 387 5.69 -3.15 -16.17
N ARG A 388 4.59 -2.64 -15.62
CA ARG A 388 4.56 -1.39 -14.85
C ARG A 388 5.47 -1.49 -13.63
N GLU A 389 5.37 -2.58 -12.87
CA GLU A 389 6.16 -2.77 -11.66
C GLU A 389 7.62 -3.13 -11.93
N LEU A 390 7.94 -3.80 -13.04
CA LEU A 390 9.32 -3.97 -13.50
C LEU A 390 9.99 -2.60 -13.65
N ARG A 391 9.28 -1.64 -14.27
CA ARG A 391 9.79 -0.28 -14.45
C ARG A 391 9.89 0.45 -13.12
N ARG A 392 8.79 0.55 -12.37
CA ARG A 392 8.67 1.41 -11.18
C ARG A 392 9.40 0.89 -9.94
N THR A 393 9.36 -0.42 -9.72
CA THR A 393 9.83 -1.04 -8.47
C THR A 393 11.23 -1.64 -8.60
N ILE A 394 11.66 -2.04 -9.81
CA ILE A 394 13.00 -2.62 -10.03
C ILE A 394 13.92 -1.69 -10.82
N VAL A 395 13.55 -1.27 -12.04
CA VAL A 395 14.45 -0.56 -12.96
C VAL A 395 14.71 0.89 -12.53
N GLU A 396 13.68 1.70 -12.28
CA GLU A 396 13.83 3.11 -11.87
C GLU A 396 14.63 3.26 -10.54
N PRO A 397 14.39 2.45 -9.49
CA PRO A 397 15.17 2.51 -8.26
C PRO A 397 16.62 2.02 -8.45
N ALA A 398 16.86 1.03 -9.32
CA ALA A 398 18.22 0.59 -9.64
C ALA A 398 19.01 1.66 -10.43
N LEU A 399 18.38 2.32 -11.41
CA LEU A 399 18.98 3.45 -12.14
C LEU A 399 19.27 4.62 -11.20
N TRP A 400 18.36 4.93 -10.28
CA TRP A 400 18.60 5.91 -9.23
C TRP A 400 19.74 5.50 -8.29
N ALA A 401 19.85 4.21 -7.92
CA ALA A 401 20.93 3.71 -7.07
C ALA A 401 22.31 3.85 -7.75
N LEU A 402 22.40 3.63 -9.07
CA LEU A 402 23.62 3.88 -9.86
C LEU A 402 23.99 5.38 -9.90
N LEU A 403 22.99 6.25 -10.03
CA LEU A 403 23.14 7.71 -9.95
C LEU A 403 23.64 8.13 -8.55
N ALA A 404 23.01 7.65 -7.48
CA ALA A 404 23.39 7.92 -6.10
C ALA A 404 24.79 7.37 -5.77
N LEU A 405 25.14 6.19 -6.30
CA LEU A 405 26.49 5.63 -6.22
C LEU A 405 27.53 6.55 -6.87
N GLY A 406 27.26 7.05 -8.09
CA GLY A 406 28.15 8.01 -8.76
C GLY A 406 28.32 9.32 -7.98
N LEU A 407 27.26 9.81 -7.33
CA LEU A 407 27.33 10.99 -6.46
C LEU A 407 28.12 10.73 -5.17
N LEU A 408 28.00 9.55 -4.56
CA LEU A 408 28.77 9.13 -3.39
C LEU A 408 30.25 8.92 -3.72
N ALA A 409 30.54 8.23 -4.81
CA ALA A 409 31.89 7.94 -5.30
C ALA A 409 32.65 9.21 -5.71
N THR A 410 31.95 10.20 -6.26
CA THR A 410 32.51 11.53 -6.56
C THR A 410 32.38 12.54 -5.42
N GLN A 411 32.04 12.08 -4.21
CA GLN A 411 31.88 12.87 -2.97
C GLN A 411 30.94 14.09 -3.09
N ARG A 412 30.04 14.10 -4.09
CA ARG A 412 29.04 15.15 -4.30
C ARG A 412 27.90 15.07 -3.28
N VAL A 413 27.62 13.87 -2.73
CA VAL A 413 26.72 13.67 -1.60
C VAL A 413 27.44 12.91 -0.49
N LYS A 414 27.08 13.19 0.77
CA LYS A 414 27.58 12.44 1.93
C LYS A 414 26.54 11.40 2.34
N PRO A 415 26.93 10.17 2.73
CA PRO A 415 26.02 9.16 3.31
C PRO A 415 25.09 9.71 4.39
N GLN A 416 25.64 10.55 5.27
CA GLN A 416 24.92 11.16 6.39
C GLN A 416 23.78 12.09 5.92
N SER A 417 23.91 12.74 4.75
CA SER A 417 22.85 13.58 4.17
C SER A 417 21.65 12.77 3.72
N MET A 418 21.85 11.56 3.20
CA MET A 418 20.77 10.66 2.78
C MET A 418 19.97 10.17 3.99
N LEU A 419 20.65 9.75 5.07
CA LEU A 419 19.98 9.34 6.31
C LEU A 419 19.23 10.49 6.98
N TRP A 420 19.82 11.69 7.06
CA TRP A 420 19.12 12.86 7.59
C TRP A 420 17.90 13.25 6.75
N SER A 421 17.97 13.11 5.42
CA SER A 421 16.83 13.37 4.54
C SER A 421 15.65 12.46 4.90
N TYR A 422 15.88 11.15 5.03
CA TYR A 422 14.84 10.21 5.45
C TYR A 422 14.34 10.52 6.87
N SER A 423 15.21 10.64 7.87
CA SER A 423 14.81 10.81 9.28
C SER A 423 14.04 12.11 9.54
N ILE A 424 14.43 13.21 8.89
CA ILE A 424 13.75 14.51 9.04
C ILE A 424 12.36 14.45 8.39
N MET A 425 12.22 13.83 7.22
CA MET A 425 10.92 13.65 6.58
C MET A 425 10.03 12.71 7.41
N ALA A 426 10.54 11.59 7.90
CA ALA A 426 9.81 10.70 8.79
C ALA A 426 9.29 11.43 10.05
N ALA A 427 10.10 12.30 10.67
CA ALA A 427 9.66 13.09 11.81
C ALA A 427 8.60 14.14 11.45
N TRP A 428 8.66 14.74 10.25
CA TRP A 428 7.62 15.65 9.76
C TRP A 428 6.30 14.92 9.45
N VAL A 429 6.36 13.74 8.81
CA VAL A 429 5.17 12.90 8.56
C VAL A 429 4.54 12.41 9.86
N ALA A 430 5.35 12.03 10.86
CA ALA A 430 4.84 11.74 12.20
C ALA A 430 4.17 12.97 12.82
N GLY A 431 4.75 14.15 12.64
CA GLY A 431 4.18 15.43 13.08
C GLY A 431 2.82 15.76 12.46
N ASP A 432 2.71 15.69 11.13
CA ASP A 432 1.44 15.85 10.38
C ASP A 432 0.38 14.86 10.90
N GLY A 433 0.73 13.57 11.02
CA GLY A 433 -0.16 12.55 11.56
C GLY A 433 -0.60 12.82 13.00
N LEU A 434 0.27 13.33 13.87
CA LEU A 434 -0.08 13.70 15.26
C LEU A 434 -1.05 14.88 15.33
N VAL A 435 -0.86 15.89 14.47
CA VAL A 435 -1.77 17.05 14.35
C VAL A 435 -3.15 16.60 13.88
N ARG A 436 -3.22 15.78 12.81
CA ARG A 436 -4.47 15.17 12.32
C ARG A 436 -5.16 14.31 13.38
N PHE A 437 -4.41 13.48 14.09
CA PHE A 437 -4.93 12.63 15.15
C PHE A 437 -5.52 13.46 16.32
N ALA A 438 -4.88 14.57 16.69
CA ALA A 438 -5.40 15.52 17.68
C ALA A 438 -6.70 16.21 17.24
N LEU A 439 -6.85 16.52 15.94
CA LEU A 439 -8.11 16.99 15.36
C LEU A 439 -9.21 15.91 15.33
N GLY A 440 -8.83 14.64 15.47
CA GLY A 440 -9.71 13.47 15.44
C GLY A 440 -9.83 12.81 14.06
N GLU A 441 -8.92 13.09 13.14
CA GLU A 441 -8.89 12.57 11.76
C GLU A 441 -8.22 11.18 11.65
N GLY A 442 -8.12 10.44 12.77
CA GLY A 442 -7.62 9.06 12.77
C GLY A 442 -8.63 8.08 12.16
N VAL A 443 -8.15 6.99 11.58
CA VAL A 443 -9.02 5.94 11.03
C VAL A 443 -9.35 4.92 12.11
N TRP A 444 -10.64 4.66 12.29
CA TRP A 444 -11.14 3.61 13.18
C TRP A 444 -10.89 2.25 12.54
N ALA A 445 -9.90 1.51 13.05
CA ALA A 445 -9.71 0.13 12.65
C ALA A 445 -10.88 -0.74 13.16
N THR A 446 -11.09 -1.91 12.56
CA THR A 446 -12.06 -2.93 13.00
C THR A 446 -11.95 -3.32 14.48
N THR A 447 -10.82 -3.02 15.13
CA THR A 447 -10.61 -3.15 16.58
C THR A 447 -11.28 -2.04 17.42
N GLY A 448 -12.03 -1.10 16.83
CA GLY A 448 -12.73 -0.03 17.55
C GLY A 448 -11.81 0.94 18.30
N VAL A 449 -10.59 1.15 17.80
CA VAL A 449 -9.59 2.09 18.33
C VAL A 449 -9.11 2.95 17.16
N PRO A 450 -9.09 4.29 17.28
CA PRO A 450 -8.60 5.15 16.22
C PRO A 450 -7.08 4.97 16.09
N ARG A 451 -6.61 4.74 14.87
CA ARG A 451 -5.19 4.65 14.53
C ARG A 451 -4.76 5.93 13.85
N LEU A 452 -3.54 6.35 14.17
CA LEU A 452 -2.88 7.45 13.48
C LEU A 452 -2.56 7.00 12.05
N ILE A 453 -3.13 7.72 11.09
CA ILE A 453 -2.78 7.70 9.67
C ILE A 453 -2.39 9.14 9.32
N GLY A 454 -1.41 9.27 8.43
CA GLY A 454 -0.85 10.56 8.00
C GLY A 454 -0.95 10.69 6.49
N LEU A 455 0.16 10.98 5.84
CA LEU A 455 0.20 11.10 4.37
C LEU A 455 0.16 9.76 3.64
N LEU A 456 0.61 8.68 4.30
CA LEU A 456 0.69 7.30 3.82
C LEU A 456 -0.67 6.58 3.94
N PRO A 457 -0.93 5.55 3.10
CA PRO A 457 -2.29 5.05 2.90
C PRO A 457 -2.88 4.30 4.09
N SER A 458 -2.06 3.58 4.84
CA SER A 458 -2.51 2.73 5.95
C SER A 458 -1.65 2.92 7.21
N SER A 459 -2.22 2.56 8.36
CA SER A 459 -1.47 2.55 9.63
C SER A 459 -0.24 1.62 9.62
N THR A 460 -0.27 0.54 8.82
CA THR A 460 0.88 -0.36 8.64
C THR A 460 1.96 0.26 7.78
N ALA A 461 1.62 0.80 6.60
CA ALA A 461 2.57 1.49 5.72
C ALA A 461 3.23 2.69 6.42
N LEU A 462 2.44 3.45 7.19
CA LEU A 462 2.97 4.51 8.04
C LEU A 462 3.92 3.97 9.11
N GLY A 463 3.57 2.88 9.79
CA GLY A 463 4.44 2.27 10.79
C GLY A 463 5.75 1.71 10.21
N VAL A 464 5.77 1.23 8.96
CA VAL A 464 7.01 0.83 8.26
C VAL A 464 7.93 2.05 8.08
N TYR A 465 7.38 3.14 7.54
CA TYR A 465 8.14 4.36 7.27
C TYR A 465 8.64 5.05 8.55
N LEU A 466 7.78 5.16 9.57
CA LEU A 466 8.16 5.77 10.85
C LEU A 466 9.06 4.84 11.69
N GLY A 467 8.91 3.52 11.58
CA GLY A 467 9.73 2.52 12.27
C GLY A 467 11.21 2.65 11.90
N ALA A 468 11.52 2.59 10.59
CA ALA A 468 12.88 2.78 10.10
C ALA A 468 13.44 4.16 10.50
N GLY A 469 12.63 5.22 10.40
CA GLY A 469 13.02 6.57 10.81
C GLY A 469 13.35 6.66 12.31
N LEU A 470 12.56 6.00 13.16
CA LEU A 470 12.75 5.94 14.61
C LEU A 470 13.96 5.11 14.99
N ALA A 471 14.12 3.92 14.42
CA ALA A 471 15.26 3.03 14.63
C ALA A 471 16.58 3.74 14.28
N GLY A 472 16.64 4.39 13.13
CA GLY A 472 17.79 5.21 12.72
C GLY A 472 18.05 6.40 13.68
N SER A 473 17.00 7.12 14.07
CA SER A 473 17.13 8.28 14.96
C SER A 473 17.60 7.89 16.38
N LEU A 474 17.04 6.82 16.96
CA LEU A 474 17.48 6.31 18.26
C LEU A 474 18.92 5.76 18.20
N ALA A 475 19.26 5.01 17.14
CA ALA A 475 20.62 4.53 16.94
C ALA A 475 21.62 5.69 16.80
N LEU A 476 21.27 6.78 16.11
CA LEU A 476 22.09 7.99 16.03
C LEU A 476 22.20 8.68 17.39
N ALA A 477 21.10 8.78 18.14
CA ALA A 477 21.08 9.39 19.47
C ALA A 477 21.94 8.62 20.50
N LEU A 478 22.05 7.29 20.35
CA LEU A 478 22.92 6.45 21.17
C LEU A 478 24.40 6.48 20.74
N SER A 479 24.67 6.75 19.46
CA SER A 479 26.00 6.55 18.84
C SER A 479 26.72 7.84 18.43
N ALA A 480 26.03 8.97 18.28
CA ALA A 480 26.62 10.21 17.78
C ALA A 480 27.65 10.78 18.77
N GLU A 481 28.85 11.05 18.27
CA GLU A 481 29.93 11.73 19.00
C GLU A 481 29.62 13.21 19.19
N SER A 482 29.12 13.88 18.15
CA SER A 482 28.68 15.28 18.21
C SER A 482 27.43 15.43 19.08
N LEU A 483 27.55 16.22 20.16
CA LEU A 483 26.42 16.57 21.04
C LEU A 483 25.24 17.19 20.26
N GLN A 484 25.53 17.96 19.21
CA GLN A 484 24.48 18.59 18.39
C GLN A 484 23.72 17.55 17.55
N GLN A 485 24.42 16.60 16.94
CA GLN A 485 23.79 15.48 16.22
C GLN A 485 23.00 14.57 17.18
N ARG A 486 23.54 14.33 18.38
CA ARG A 486 22.90 13.56 19.44
C ARG A 486 21.58 14.20 19.90
N GLN A 487 21.59 15.50 20.18
CA GLN A 487 20.41 16.28 20.56
C GLN A 487 19.37 16.30 19.41
N ALA A 488 19.81 16.50 18.17
CA ALA A 488 18.91 16.47 17.01
C ALA A 488 18.23 15.11 16.86
N ALA A 489 18.99 14.02 16.99
CA ALA A 489 18.48 12.66 16.89
C ALA A 489 17.48 12.33 18.02
N TRP A 490 17.74 12.76 19.26
CA TRP A 490 16.77 12.66 20.35
C TRP A 490 15.49 13.45 20.07
N LEU A 491 15.60 14.69 19.59
CA LEU A 491 14.44 15.54 19.27
C LEU A 491 13.58 14.98 18.13
N LEU A 492 14.18 14.41 17.07
CA LEU A 492 13.43 13.71 16.02
C LEU A 492 12.74 12.44 16.56
N SER A 493 13.37 11.74 17.50
CA SER A 493 12.83 10.49 18.06
C SER A 493 11.52 10.70 18.83
N ILE A 494 11.22 11.91 19.32
CA ILE A 494 9.98 12.22 20.07
C ILE A 494 8.72 12.06 19.20
N PRO A 495 8.51 12.84 18.11
CA PRO A 495 7.33 12.66 17.25
C PRO A 495 7.29 11.28 16.61
N LEU A 496 8.46 10.74 16.23
CA LEU A 496 8.57 9.40 15.66
C LEU A 496 8.07 8.32 16.64
N SER A 497 8.42 8.39 17.92
CA SER A 497 7.93 7.45 18.95
C SER A 497 6.42 7.55 19.13
N CYS A 498 5.88 8.78 19.24
CA CYS A 498 4.44 8.99 19.36
C CYS A 498 3.68 8.49 18.12
N GLY A 499 4.22 8.73 16.92
CA GLY A 499 3.67 8.24 15.65
C GLY A 499 3.65 6.71 15.59
N VAL A 500 4.78 6.05 15.82
CA VAL A 500 4.91 4.59 15.83
C VAL A 500 3.96 3.96 16.86
N LEU A 501 3.84 4.51 18.07
CA LEU A 501 2.90 4.02 19.07
C LEU A 501 1.44 4.17 18.61
N LEU A 502 1.03 5.34 18.12
CA LEU A 502 -0.36 5.59 17.73
C LEU A 502 -0.77 4.95 16.40
N THR A 503 0.16 4.41 15.61
CA THR A 503 -0.20 3.54 14.47
C THR A 503 -0.84 2.21 14.92
N PHE A 504 -0.56 1.75 16.15
CA PHE A 504 -0.94 0.43 16.66
C PHE A 504 -0.54 -0.77 15.76
N THR A 505 0.48 -0.63 14.89
CA THR A 505 1.07 -1.80 14.22
C THR A 505 2.14 -2.46 15.09
N ARG A 506 1.85 -3.69 15.51
CA ARG A 506 2.77 -4.57 16.24
C ARG A 506 4.09 -4.80 15.48
N GLY A 507 4.05 -4.78 14.15
CA GLY A 507 5.23 -4.94 13.30
C GLY A 507 6.25 -3.81 13.48
N ALA A 508 5.78 -2.55 13.52
CA ALA A 508 6.66 -1.40 13.76
C ALA A 508 7.24 -1.40 15.18
N TRP A 509 6.45 -1.83 16.17
CA TRP A 509 6.92 -1.91 17.56
C TRP A 509 8.02 -2.96 17.70
N LEU A 510 7.82 -4.16 17.15
CA LEU A 510 8.80 -5.24 17.16
C LEU A 510 10.05 -4.88 16.32
N GLY A 511 9.87 -4.23 15.18
CA GLY A 511 10.95 -3.72 14.33
C GLY A 511 11.88 -2.77 15.10
N VAL A 512 11.33 -1.71 15.68
CA VAL A 512 12.11 -0.70 16.42
C VAL A 512 12.76 -1.29 17.67
N ILE A 513 12.02 -2.11 18.44
CA ILE A 513 12.56 -2.76 19.64
C ILE A 513 13.73 -3.68 19.27
N GLY A 514 13.57 -4.52 18.25
CA GLY A 514 14.62 -5.43 17.76
C GLY A 514 15.83 -4.69 17.21
N ALA A 515 15.62 -3.62 16.44
CA ALA A 515 16.68 -2.78 15.90
C ALA A 515 17.50 -2.08 16.99
N VAL A 516 16.83 -1.46 17.98
CA VAL A 516 17.50 -0.79 19.10
C VAL A 516 18.20 -1.81 20.00
N ALA A 517 17.60 -2.97 20.27
CA ALA A 517 18.23 -4.05 21.02
C ALA A 517 19.51 -4.54 20.32
N LEU A 518 19.48 -4.75 19.00
CA LEU A 518 20.65 -5.13 18.21
C LEU A 518 21.78 -4.09 18.33
N VAL A 519 21.48 -2.80 18.20
CA VAL A 519 22.49 -1.73 18.37
C VAL A 519 23.07 -1.73 19.79
N LEU A 520 22.23 -1.85 20.82
CA LEU A 520 22.70 -1.89 22.22
C LEU A 520 23.57 -3.12 22.51
N VAL A 521 23.23 -4.29 21.97
CA VAL A 521 24.03 -5.52 22.09
C VAL A 521 25.38 -5.38 21.39
N LEU A 522 25.41 -4.86 20.16
CA LEU A 522 26.66 -4.63 19.42
C LEU A 522 27.55 -3.57 20.07
N GLN A 523 26.97 -2.59 20.77
CA GLN A 523 27.70 -1.62 21.61
C GLN A 523 28.08 -2.17 22.98
N ARG A 524 27.77 -3.43 23.30
CA ARG A 524 27.95 -4.06 24.62
C ARG A 524 27.21 -3.34 25.77
N ARG A 525 26.18 -2.56 25.44
CA ARG A 525 25.34 -1.77 26.36
C ARG A 525 24.09 -2.53 26.83
N TRP A 526 24.18 -3.86 26.98
CA TRP A 526 23.06 -4.73 27.36
C TRP A 526 22.38 -4.34 28.69
N ARG A 527 23.10 -3.69 29.62
CA ARG A 527 22.52 -3.13 30.85
C ARG A 527 21.47 -2.04 30.59
N LEU A 528 21.65 -1.23 29.54
CA LEU A 528 20.64 -0.24 29.12
C LEU A 528 19.42 -0.92 28.52
N LEU A 529 19.60 -2.04 27.81
CA LEU A 529 18.49 -2.84 27.29
C LEU A 529 17.65 -3.44 28.43
N LEU A 530 18.28 -4.00 29.47
CA LEU A 530 17.59 -4.49 30.67
C LEU A 530 16.86 -3.36 31.42
N GLY A 531 17.52 -2.20 31.58
CA GLY A 531 16.89 -1.03 32.22
C GLY A 531 15.69 -0.52 31.44
N ALA A 532 15.81 -0.37 30.11
CA ALA A 532 14.71 0.04 29.24
C ALA A 532 13.56 -1.00 29.24
N GLY A 533 13.88 -2.29 29.23
CA GLY A 533 12.89 -3.38 29.36
C GLY A 533 12.15 -3.34 30.70
N GLY A 534 12.86 -3.06 31.80
CA GLY A 534 12.25 -2.88 33.13
C GLY A 534 11.31 -1.67 33.18
N VAL A 535 11.73 -0.51 32.64
CA VAL A 535 10.87 0.68 32.54
C VAL A 535 9.65 0.42 31.66
N ALA A 536 9.82 -0.24 30.51
CA ALA A 536 8.72 -0.61 29.63
C ALA A 536 7.73 -1.57 30.31
N LEU A 537 8.22 -2.55 31.07
CA LEU A 537 7.37 -3.47 31.84
C LEU A 537 6.59 -2.74 32.94
N VAL A 538 7.24 -1.87 33.72
CA VAL A 538 6.55 -1.05 34.75
C VAL A 538 5.50 -0.14 34.10
N GLY A 539 5.81 0.49 32.97
CA GLY A 539 4.86 1.30 32.20
C GLY A 539 3.67 0.49 31.67
N LEU A 540 3.91 -0.73 31.17
CA LEU A 540 2.86 -1.64 30.68
C LEU A 540 1.94 -2.12 31.81
N LEU A 541 2.51 -2.47 32.97
CA LEU A 541 1.75 -2.84 34.17
C LEU A 541 0.93 -1.66 34.69
N GLY A 542 1.52 -0.47 34.80
CA GLY A 542 0.82 0.75 35.21
C GLY A 542 -0.32 1.12 34.26
N PHE A 543 -0.10 1.03 32.94
CA PHE A 543 -1.16 1.22 31.95
C PHE A 543 -2.25 0.15 32.06
N GLY A 544 -1.89 -1.11 32.35
CA GLY A 544 -2.84 -2.20 32.59
C GLY A 544 -3.75 -1.99 33.80
N LEU A 545 -3.26 -1.30 34.84
CA LEU A 545 -4.08 -0.92 35.99
C LEU A 545 -5.08 0.20 35.67
N ILE A 546 -4.70 1.15 34.80
CA ILE A 546 -5.54 2.32 34.45
C ILE A 546 -6.51 1.99 33.29
N GLN A 547 -6.10 1.16 32.35
CA GLN A 547 -6.81 0.86 31.09
C GLN A 547 -6.79 -0.67 30.78
N PRO A 548 -7.30 -1.53 31.68
CA PRO A 548 -7.20 -2.98 31.53
C PRO A 548 -7.88 -3.52 30.27
N SER A 549 -9.02 -2.94 29.89
CA SER A 549 -9.78 -3.35 28.69
C SER A 549 -9.07 -2.99 27.39
N LEU A 550 -8.44 -1.81 27.33
CA LEU A 550 -7.65 -1.38 26.17
C LEU A 550 -6.32 -2.15 26.10
N LEU A 551 -5.65 -2.39 27.23
CA LEU A 551 -4.45 -3.23 27.27
C LEU A 551 -4.76 -4.64 26.79
N ALA A 552 -5.83 -5.27 27.30
CA ALA A 552 -6.26 -6.59 26.84
C ALA A 552 -6.55 -6.60 25.34
N ARG A 553 -7.21 -5.57 24.80
CA ARG A 553 -7.47 -5.44 23.35
C ARG A 553 -6.19 -5.30 22.52
N VAL A 554 -5.20 -4.54 23.01
CA VAL A 554 -3.90 -4.36 22.35
C VAL A 554 -3.03 -5.61 22.42
N LEU A 555 -3.01 -6.31 23.57
CA LEU A 555 -2.18 -7.50 23.81
C LEU A 555 -2.79 -8.82 23.33
N ARG A 556 -4.10 -8.89 23.03
CA ARG A 556 -4.76 -10.12 22.53
C ARG A 556 -4.02 -10.69 21.31
N LEU A 557 -3.31 -11.79 21.54
CA LEU A 557 -2.68 -12.62 20.51
C LEU A 557 -3.75 -13.56 19.93
N GLY A 558 -3.76 -13.74 18.61
CA GLY A 558 -4.70 -14.64 17.93
C GLY A 558 -5.99 -14.00 17.39
N GLU A 559 -6.52 -12.94 18.02
CA GLU A 559 -7.69 -12.22 17.49
C GLU A 559 -7.28 -11.09 16.52
N GLY A 560 -8.04 -10.90 15.43
CA GLY A 560 -7.87 -9.79 14.47
C GLY A 560 -7.00 -10.10 13.25
N THR A 561 -5.93 -9.32 13.03
CA THR A 561 -5.03 -9.45 11.85
C THR A 561 -3.88 -10.44 12.05
N GLY A 562 -3.77 -11.05 13.23
CA GLY A 562 -2.70 -12.01 13.56
C GLY A 562 -2.96 -13.40 12.99
N SER A 563 -4.14 -13.97 13.27
CA SER A 563 -4.62 -15.24 12.69
C SER A 563 -4.69 -15.16 11.17
N ALA A 564 -5.23 -14.06 10.64
CA ALA A 564 -5.29 -13.78 9.21
C ALA A 564 -3.93 -13.96 8.50
N ARG A 565 -2.83 -13.44 9.08
CA ARG A 565 -1.49 -13.56 8.49
C ARG A 565 -1.01 -15.01 8.41
N GLN A 566 -1.41 -15.89 9.33
CA GLN A 566 -1.02 -17.31 9.29
C GLN A 566 -1.65 -18.02 8.09
N GLU A 567 -2.93 -17.74 7.80
CA GLU A 567 -3.64 -18.26 6.63
C GLU A 567 -3.08 -17.69 5.32
N ILE A 568 -2.76 -16.39 5.30
CA ILE A 568 -2.10 -15.71 4.18
C ILE A 568 -0.73 -16.36 3.89
N TRP A 569 0.10 -16.59 4.91
CA TRP A 569 1.41 -17.22 4.75
C TRP A 569 1.30 -18.68 4.31
N ALA A 570 0.33 -19.44 4.80
CA ALA A 570 0.07 -20.80 4.33
C ALA A 570 -0.32 -20.83 2.84
N SER A 571 -1.15 -19.88 2.40
CA SER A 571 -1.56 -19.76 1.00
C SER A 571 -0.41 -19.32 0.10
N ALA A 572 0.36 -18.32 0.54
CA ALA A 572 1.56 -17.85 -0.12
C ALA A 572 2.63 -18.95 -0.24
N TRP A 573 2.76 -19.80 0.79
CA TRP A 573 3.66 -20.96 0.76
C TRP A 573 3.21 -22.01 -0.28
N ARG A 574 1.91 -22.34 -0.35
CA ARG A 574 1.38 -23.23 -1.39
C ARG A 574 1.64 -22.68 -2.80
N ALA A 575 1.47 -21.37 -3.00
CA ALA A 575 1.80 -20.72 -4.26
C ALA A 575 3.31 -20.83 -4.58
N VAL A 576 4.20 -20.55 -3.62
CA VAL A 576 5.65 -20.77 -3.78
C VAL A 576 5.98 -22.21 -4.16
N GLN A 577 5.26 -23.20 -3.64
CA GLN A 577 5.46 -24.61 -3.99
C GLN A 577 5.08 -24.95 -5.44
N ASP A 578 4.14 -24.21 -6.05
CA ASP A 578 3.75 -24.36 -7.46
C ASP A 578 4.76 -23.71 -8.43
N GLN A 579 5.21 -22.48 -8.14
CA GLN A 579 6.16 -21.73 -8.99
C GLN A 579 7.48 -21.38 -8.27
N PRO A 580 8.26 -22.36 -7.75
CA PRO A 580 9.39 -22.08 -6.86
C PRO A 580 10.58 -21.41 -7.56
N ILE A 581 10.77 -21.60 -8.87
CA ILE A 581 11.95 -21.12 -9.60
C ILE A 581 11.76 -19.67 -10.07
N LEU A 582 10.67 -19.39 -10.79
CA LEU A 582 10.41 -18.09 -11.42
C LEU A 582 9.47 -17.18 -10.62
N GLY A 583 8.77 -17.73 -9.60
CA GLY A 583 7.64 -17.04 -8.98
C GLY A 583 6.47 -16.90 -9.96
N PHE A 584 5.49 -16.06 -9.62
CA PHE A 584 4.38 -15.69 -10.50
C PHE A 584 4.67 -14.41 -11.30
N GLY A 585 5.62 -13.59 -10.84
CA GLY A 585 5.95 -12.29 -11.40
C GLY A 585 5.57 -11.13 -10.48
N LEU A 586 6.06 -9.94 -10.82
CA LEU A 586 5.82 -8.72 -10.05
C LEU A 586 4.33 -8.39 -9.90
N ASP A 587 3.91 -8.08 -8.67
CA ASP A 587 2.54 -7.69 -8.30
C ASP A 587 1.45 -8.67 -8.79
N GLN A 588 1.74 -9.98 -8.83
CA GLN A 588 0.80 -11.02 -9.29
C GLN A 588 0.01 -11.71 -8.17
N PHE A 589 0.38 -11.55 -6.90
CA PHE A 589 -0.24 -12.29 -5.80
C PHE A 589 -1.74 -11.97 -5.62
N ALA A 590 -2.14 -10.71 -5.86
CA ALA A 590 -3.53 -10.26 -5.86
C ALA A 590 -4.38 -10.80 -7.04
N HIS A 591 -3.73 -11.42 -8.03
CA HIS A 591 -4.35 -11.94 -9.25
C HIS A 591 -4.46 -13.47 -9.26
N LEU A 592 -4.00 -14.15 -8.21
CA LEU A 592 -4.13 -15.60 -8.07
C LEU A 592 -5.56 -16.00 -7.74
N GLU A 593 -6.03 -17.10 -8.33
CA GLU A 593 -7.32 -17.70 -8.01
C GLU A 593 -7.35 -18.18 -6.54
N PRO A 594 -8.24 -17.63 -5.67
CA PRO A 594 -8.19 -17.88 -4.23
C PRO A 594 -8.49 -19.33 -3.86
N SER A 595 -9.36 -19.99 -4.64
CA SER A 595 -9.73 -21.39 -4.44
C SER A 595 -8.53 -22.33 -4.61
N SER A 596 -7.62 -22.05 -5.56
CA SER A 596 -6.43 -22.86 -5.87
C SER A 596 -5.43 -22.95 -4.72
N TYR A 597 -5.31 -21.90 -3.90
CA TYR A 597 -4.29 -21.82 -2.84
C TYR A 597 -4.88 -21.78 -1.43
N GLY A 598 -6.20 -21.90 -1.29
CA GLY A 598 -6.90 -21.81 -0.01
C GLY A 598 -6.77 -20.43 0.64
N ILE A 599 -6.79 -19.37 -0.17
CA ILE A 599 -6.80 -17.98 0.33
C ILE A 599 -8.17 -17.76 1.01
N PRO A 600 -8.21 -17.24 2.26
CA PRO A 600 -9.47 -16.97 2.94
C PRO A 600 -10.35 -16.03 2.11
N GLN A 601 -11.51 -16.53 1.70
CA GLN A 601 -12.44 -15.84 0.80
C GLN A 601 -12.84 -14.44 1.30
N ILE A 602 -13.06 -14.30 2.61
CA ILE A 602 -13.41 -13.05 3.34
C ILE A 602 -12.21 -12.07 3.46
N ARG A 603 -11.10 -12.34 2.77
CA ARG A 603 -9.89 -11.49 2.79
C ARG A 603 -9.19 -11.39 1.44
N PHE A 604 -9.62 -12.17 0.44
CA PHE A 604 -8.95 -12.34 -0.86
C PHE A 604 -8.46 -11.02 -1.47
N LEU A 605 -9.26 -9.96 -1.36
CA LEU A 605 -8.93 -8.65 -1.89
C LEU A 605 -7.82 -7.88 -1.16
N THR A 606 -7.64 -8.10 0.16
CA THR A 606 -6.73 -7.28 1.00
C THR A 606 -5.28 -7.69 0.76
N LEU A 607 -5.09 -8.88 0.21
CA LEU A 607 -3.79 -9.46 -0.10
C LEU A 607 -3.27 -8.88 -1.42
N ALA A 608 -2.81 -7.62 -1.40
CA ALA A 608 -1.87 -7.16 -2.42
C ALA A 608 -0.59 -8.03 -2.39
N HIS A 609 -0.18 -8.46 -1.20
CA HIS A 609 1.08 -9.14 -0.91
C HIS A 609 0.94 -10.06 0.31
N PRO A 610 1.83 -11.07 0.49
CA PRO A 610 1.72 -12.04 1.57
C PRO A 610 2.05 -11.49 2.98
N HIS A 611 2.34 -10.19 3.13
CA HIS A 611 2.76 -9.57 4.41
C HIS A 611 3.95 -10.30 5.06
N ASN A 612 4.89 -10.78 4.24
CA ASN A 612 6.17 -11.35 4.65
C ASN A 612 7.18 -11.12 3.53
N LEU A 613 8.24 -10.36 3.82
CA LEU A 613 9.28 -9.92 2.91
C LEU A 613 9.91 -11.07 2.09
N LEU A 614 10.14 -12.24 2.70
CA LEU A 614 10.80 -13.35 1.99
C LEU A 614 9.82 -14.07 1.06
N LEU A 615 8.59 -14.32 1.50
CA LEU A 615 7.54 -14.90 0.65
C LEU A 615 7.17 -13.95 -0.50
N ASP A 616 7.13 -12.64 -0.24
CA ASP A 616 6.82 -11.61 -1.22
C ASP A 616 7.90 -11.54 -2.32
N VAL A 617 9.17 -11.45 -1.93
CA VAL A 617 10.30 -11.50 -2.88
C VAL A 617 10.32 -12.82 -3.67
N TRP A 618 10.05 -13.95 -3.03
CA TRP A 618 10.06 -15.26 -3.71
C TRP A 618 8.90 -15.40 -4.70
N LEU A 619 7.67 -15.00 -4.32
CA LEU A 619 6.52 -15.02 -5.23
C LEU A 619 6.70 -14.07 -6.41
N GLN A 620 7.28 -12.88 -6.19
CA GLN A 620 7.40 -11.87 -7.23
C GLN A 620 8.61 -12.05 -8.16
N LEU A 621 9.74 -12.55 -7.65
CA LEU A 621 11.04 -12.59 -8.37
C LEU A 621 11.65 -14.00 -8.44
N GLY A 622 10.95 -15.02 -7.94
CA GLY A 622 11.42 -16.40 -7.91
C GLY A 622 12.61 -16.63 -6.97
N LEU A 623 13.18 -17.84 -7.07
CA LEU A 623 14.34 -18.25 -6.28
C LEU A 623 15.56 -17.34 -6.54
N LEU A 624 15.76 -16.88 -7.79
CA LEU A 624 16.87 -15.99 -8.10
C LEU A 624 16.75 -14.66 -7.35
N GLY A 625 15.57 -14.03 -7.36
CA GLY A 625 15.34 -12.79 -6.61
C GLY A 625 15.55 -12.95 -5.11
N LEU A 626 15.06 -14.06 -4.53
CA LEU A 626 15.28 -14.38 -3.12
C LEU A 626 16.78 -14.52 -2.80
N LEU A 627 17.55 -15.23 -3.62
CA LEU A 627 19.00 -15.38 -3.44
C LEU A 627 19.74 -14.04 -3.56
N VAL A 628 19.33 -13.16 -4.48
CA VAL A 628 19.90 -11.80 -4.62
C VAL A 628 19.60 -10.95 -3.38
N VAL A 629 18.38 -10.98 -2.85
CA VAL A 629 18.00 -10.23 -1.63
C VAL A 629 18.72 -10.77 -0.39
N LEU A 630 18.82 -12.10 -0.22
CA LEU A 630 19.58 -12.72 0.86
C LEU A 630 21.08 -12.39 0.78
N THR A 631 21.65 -12.37 -0.44
CA THR A 631 23.04 -11.95 -0.66
C THR A 631 23.24 -10.47 -0.33
N MET A 632 22.30 -9.60 -0.73
CA MET A 632 22.30 -8.18 -0.41
C MET A 632 22.24 -7.93 1.11
N LEU A 633 21.40 -8.68 1.84
CA LEU A 633 21.31 -8.64 3.30
C LEU A 633 22.61 -9.09 3.98
N GLY A 634 23.11 -10.27 3.61
CA GLY A 634 24.36 -10.81 4.17
C GLY A 634 25.57 -9.91 3.91
N TRP A 635 25.64 -9.28 2.73
CA TRP A 635 26.74 -8.41 2.34
C TRP A 635 26.73 -7.05 3.06
N GLN A 636 25.54 -6.46 3.28
CA GLN A 636 25.37 -5.29 4.13
C GLN A 636 25.77 -5.60 5.58
N PHE A 637 25.26 -6.70 6.14
CA PHE A 637 25.54 -7.12 7.50
C PHE A 637 27.04 -7.37 7.72
N TRP A 638 27.70 -8.08 6.80
CA TRP A 638 29.15 -8.31 6.85
C TRP A 638 29.96 -7.01 6.84
N HIS A 639 29.63 -6.06 5.96
CA HIS A 639 30.29 -4.75 5.94
C HIS A 639 30.07 -3.99 7.25
N TRP A 640 28.84 -4.00 7.77
CA TRP A 640 28.52 -3.34 9.03
C TRP A 640 29.08 -4.03 10.25
N LEU A 641 29.50 -5.30 10.21
CA LEU A 641 30.29 -5.87 11.32
C LEU A 641 31.72 -5.31 11.38
N ARG A 642 32.28 -4.83 10.26
CA ARG A 642 33.70 -4.44 10.12
C ARG A 642 33.99 -2.94 10.25
N SER A 643 32.98 -2.08 10.18
CA SER A 643 33.11 -0.63 10.47
C SER A 643 32.96 -0.36 11.98
N SER A 644 33.36 0.80 12.48
CA SER A 644 33.08 1.26 13.86
C SER A 644 32.30 2.58 13.94
N ALA A 645 32.13 3.28 12.81
CA ALA A 645 31.58 4.63 12.75
C ALA A 645 30.11 4.71 13.23
N ALA A 646 29.71 5.81 13.87
CA ALA A 646 28.33 6.00 14.36
C ALA A 646 27.26 5.76 13.28
N LEU A 647 27.54 6.15 12.03
CA LEU A 647 26.68 5.96 10.86
C LEU A 647 26.29 4.49 10.60
N ARG A 648 27.18 3.55 10.94
CA ARG A 648 26.98 2.09 10.83
C ARG A 648 25.78 1.64 11.64
N TYR A 649 25.68 2.09 12.90
CA TYR A 649 24.57 1.73 13.78
C TYR A 649 23.25 2.32 13.30
N VAL A 650 23.27 3.51 12.70
CA VAL A 650 22.08 4.13 12.08
C VAL A 650 21.55 3.27 10.95
N ALA A 651 22.40 2.99 9.94
CA ALA A 651 22.00 2.22 8.77
C ALA A 651 21.60 0.78 9.13
N LEU A 652 22.33 0.15 10.07
CA LEU A 652 21.99 -1.17 10.60
C LEU A 652 20.66 -1.20 11.36
N ALA A 653 20.35 -0.18 12.16
CA ALA A 653 19.07 -0.10 12.85
C ALA A 653 17.90 0.06 11.86
N MET A 654 18.07 0.88 10.83
CA MET A 654 17.07 1.04 9.77
C MET A 654 16.83 -0.27 9.02
N LEU A 655 17.88 -1.00 8.64
CA LEU A 655 17.72 -2.31 7.98
C LEU A 655 17.12 -3.35 8.92
N ALA A 656 17.52 -3.38 10.19
CA ALA A 656 17.00 -4.31 11.18
C ALA A 656 15.49 -4.10 11.41
N ASP A 657 15.03 -2.85 11.47
CA ASP A 657 13.60 -2.53 11.51
C ASP A 657 12.89 -3.02 10.24
N LEU A 658 13.39 -2.65 9.05
CA LEU A 658 12.80 -3.06 7.76
C LEU A 658 12.72 -4.59 7.59
N VAL A 659 13.70 -5.35 8.11
CA VAL A 659 13.72 -6.81 8.07
C VAL A 659 12.77 -7.42 9.10
N ILE A 660 12.80 -6.96 10.36
CA ILE A 660 11.98 -7.51 11.44
C ILE A 660 10.50 -7.16 11.24
N HIS A 661 10.20 -5.91 10.90
CA HIS A 661 8.87 -5.50 10.46
C HIS A 661 8.50 -6.19 9.14
N GLY A 662 9.48 -6.39 8.25
CA GLY A 662 9.33 -7.15 7.00
C GLY A 662 8.86 -8.60 7.20
N MET A 663 9.08 -9.21 8.36
CA MET A 663 8.53 -10.55 8.63
C MET A 663 7.00 -10.53 8.86
N LEU A 664 6.40 -9.35 9.03
CA LEU A 664 4.99 -9.11 9.34
C LEU A 664 4.30 -8.18 8.33
N ASP A 665 5.02 -7.54 7.42
CA ASP A 665 4.45 -6.68 6.38
C ASP A 665 5.37 -6.51 5.17
N GLN A 666 4.89 -5.89 4.10
CA GLN A 666 5.72 -5.59 2.93
C GLN A 666 6.60 -4.36 3.20
N THR A 667 7.92 -4.52 3.13
CA THR A 667 8.89 -3.44 3.44
C THR A 667 9.91 -3.16 2.33
N MET A 668 9.92 -3.93 1.24
CA MET A 668 10.86 -3.76 0.12
C MET A 668 10.16 -3.53 -1.22
N LEU A 669 9.44 -4.53 -1.75
CA LEU A 669 8.79 -4.46 -3.07
C LEU A 669 7.41 -3.74 -3.04
N GLY A 670 7.11 -3.05 -1.94
CA GLY A 670 5.89 -2.26 -1.74
C GLY A 670 6.14 -0.77 -1.91
N GLY A 671 6.06 -0.30 -3.16
CA GLY A 671 6.29 1.11 -3.50
C GLY A 671 7.69 1.62 -3.13
N ASP A 672 7.79 2.91 -2.82
CA ASP A 672 9.06 3.63 -2.72
C ASP A 672 10.01 3.22 -1.56
N MET A 673 9.67 2.23 -0.71
CA MET A 673 10.63 1.78 0.34
C MET A 673 11.94 1.24 -0.26
N ILE A 674 11.91 0.72 -1.49
CA ILE A 674 13.09 0.21 -2.18
C ILE A 674 14.21 1.28 -2.37
N TYR A 675 13.87 2.57 -2.43
CA TYR A 675 14.86 3.66 -2.43
C TYR A 675 15.65 3.74 -1.11
N LEU A 676 15.02 3.43 0.03
CA LEU A 676 15.73 3.31 1.31
C LEU A 676 16.60 2.04 1.33
N TRP A 677 16.12 0.90 0.86
CA TRP A 677 16.93 -0.33 0.75
C TRP A 677 18.21 -0.11 -0.06
N TRP A 678 18.08 0.51 -1.24
CA TRP A 678 19.23 0.92 -2.06
C TRP A 678 20.15 1.90 -1.32
N SER A 679 19.61 2.86 -0.58
CA SER A 679 20.42 3.79 0.23
C SER A 679 21.24 3.06 1.28
N LEU A 680 20.64 2.13 2.02
CA LEU A 680 21.29 1.38 3.08
C LEU A 680 22.42 0.50 2.53
N LEU A 681 22.19 -0.15 1.38
CA LEU A 681 23.23 -0.89 0.65
C LEU A 681 24.39 0.03 0.23
N LEU A 682 24.10 1.16 -0.42
CA LEU A 682 25.12 2.11 -0.86
C LEU A 682 25.95 2.63 0.32
N ILE A 683 25.29 2.93 1.45
CA ILE A 683 25.93 3.41 2.68
C ILE A 683 26.75 2.31 3.37
N SER A 684 26.37 1.02 3.25
CA SER A 684 27.13 -0.08 3.85
C SER A 684 28.47 -0.32 3.16
N VAL A 685 28.52 -0.16 1.84
CA VAL A 685 29.74 -0.40 1.05
C VAL A 685 30.57 0.85 0.82
N TRP A 686 30.00 2.04 1.06
CA TRP A 686 30.69 3.31 0.87
C TRP A 686 31.97 3.36 1.70
N ARG A 687 33.06 3.67 1.02
CA ARG A 687 34.34 3.99 1.63
C ARG A 687 34.60 5.47 1.38
N PRO A 688 35.07 6.25 2.38
CA PRO A 688 35.79 7.47 2.07
C PRO A 688 36.87 7.10 1.07
N ALA A 689 37.05 7.89 0.01
CA ALA A 689 38.18 7.65 -0.88
C ALA A 689 39.44 7.73 -0.02
N ALA A 690 40.22 6.65 0.01
CA ALA A 690 41.56 6.74 0.55
C ALA A 690 42.28 7.83 -0.25
N THR A 691 42.84 8.81 0.45
CA THR A 691 44.05 9.46 -0.03
C THR A 691 45.04 8.36 -0.41
N GLU A 692 45.75 8.49 -1.54
CA GLU A 692 46.53 7.42 -2.18
C GLU A 692 47.83 7.06 -1.41
N GLU A 693 47.73 6.92 -0.09
CA GLU A 693 48.77 6.55 0.87
C GLU A 693 48.25 5.47 1.83
N SER A 694 48.17 4.23 1.35
CA SER A 694 48.14 2.99 2.16
C SER A 694 48.63 1.79 1.36
#